data_AF-A0A670IWB5-F1
#
_entry.id   AF-A0A670IWB5-F1
#
_cell.length_a   1.000
_cell.length_b   1.000
_cell.length_c   1.000
_cell.angle_alpha   90.00
_cell.angle_beta   90.00
_cell.angle_gamma   90.00
#
_symmetry.space_group_name_H-M   'P 1'
#
loop_
_entity.id
_entity.type
_entity.pdbx_description
1 polymer ?
#
loop_
_entity_poly.entity_id
_entity_poly.type
_entity_poly.pdbx_seq_one_letter_code
_entity_poly.pdbx_strand_id
1 'polypeptide(L)'
;SCKCPLFPLCVQRQTWVLEWFPLFIFPKKIVGFSDTVLSKGLNNRYCVLHVQENGALEKHLTITASSQLDDLDTELCILRHDWISVPVQPGDIIHLEGECNAGVWIIDADGGYLILYPDVLVSGTTVSNSIRCMRKAILSEKFKGCEPGLRPMLIGTILHEIFQKAGTNFTQEKLQEIAFSVIHGPKYLKELYQLNLKENDIMQEIEEYFHSFIKWAEEFIYKENHVCQHNMQIKWPGDEKDDSWCTVKVTEILDVEENIWCPRFGLKGKIDVTAGVTIHRRSTTQSMIMPLELKSGKESNSIEHRSQVVLYSLLCQGRRADPEAGFLLYLKTGNMFPVPGNRMDRRELIKLRNELAFYLLHTVCKSDTGKERTQLASLPPLINDSKACSYCSQKQNCALYSRAVEQQQNHFISPDVLAAVENETQHLKPSHLEYFHLWYLMLTLESQYKDGKKSCRNIWMIPAAEREKHGDCIGNMIRVECVQKVSDGLYLHCFQRKKGSAPATTLMIGDRVVVSGEADSTLLGLAIGYVQQVNGSKISCLLDRNLSRIPKDTIFRLDHEEGAFGTDAPLGNLSKLMGNSPASERLRNLIIDFQKPQFIQHLSSVLPPEAKETVANILKGLNKPQKQAMKQVLLSKDYTLIVGMPGTGKTTTICALVRILYAGGFSVLLTSFTHTAVDNILLKLAKFKVGFLRLGRVQKVHPAIQKFTEEEICRSKCIKTVADLEELYRSQPVVATTCMGIKHPIFTRKQFDFCIVDEASQISQPICLGPLFYSIRFVLVGDHQQLPPLVQNAEARDLGMGESLFKRLERNKNAIVQLTVQYRMNSKIMSLSNNLVYNGKLECGSEKVSKAIVDLPNLKDLKLDQKFSSETWLKETLDPNNPVCFLNTEKVPAPELTEKGGVSNMTEARLVLFLTSMFIKAGCKPSDIGVISPYRHQLKIITDLMTSSFIKNVEVNTVDKYQGRDKSIIIVSFVRNNADGNLGELLKDWRRLNVAITRAKHKLIMLGCVPSLCHYPPLKKLLCHLDTEAMISFFW
;
A
#
# COMPACT_ATOMS: atom_id res chain seq x y z
N SER A 1 6.58 74.43 1.50
CA SER A 1 8.05 74.29 1.62
C SER A 1 8.43 74.11 3.07
N CYS A 2 8.66 72.88 3.53
CA CYS A 2 9.46 72.63 4.74
C CYS A 2 9.92 71.17 4.80
N LYS A 3 11.19 71.02 5.18
CA LYS A 3 11.96 69.80 5.43
C LYS A 3 11.37 68.99 6.61
N CYS A 4 11.55 67.68 6.60
CA CYS A 4 12.08 66.95 7.77
C CYS A 4 12.59 65.53 7.40
N PRO A 5 13.59 64.99 8.13
CA PRO A 5 14.51 63.97 7.64
C PRO A 5 14.32 62.56 8.26
N LEU A 6 15.09 61.62 7.68
CA LEU A 6 15.38 60.25 8.12
C LEU A 6 15.69 60.10 9.62
N PHE A 7 15.12 59.06 10.24
CA PHE A 7 15.65 58.41 11.45
C PHE A 7 15.90 56.92 11.15
N PRO A 8 17.09 56.38 11.47
CA PRO A 8 17.36 54.94 11.42
C PRO A 8 16.98 54.30 12.77
N LEU A 9 16.22 53.21 12.75
CA LEU A 9 16.00 52.37 13.94
C LEU A 9 17.26 51.54 14.20
N CYS A 10 18.15 52.11 15.01
CA CYS A 10 19.29 51.44 15.62
C CYS A 10 18.79 50.72 16.88
N VAL A 11 18.89 49.40 16.94
CA VAL A 11 18.68 48.64 18.18
C VAL A 11 20.06 48.29 18.74
N GLN A 12 20.52 49.06 19.72
CA GLN A 12 21.65 48.72 20.58
C GLN A 12 21.19 48.42 22.01
N ARG A 13 21.59 47.23 22.48
CA ARG A 13 22.07 46.88 23.83
C ARG A 13 21.59 47.75 25.01
N GLN A 14 20.75 47.18 25.88
CA GLN A 14 21.13 46.75 27.25
C GLN A 14 19.89 46.33 28.07
N THR A 15 20.14 45.43 29.02
CA THR A 15 19.30 44.94 30.13
C THR A 15 18.28 43.84 29.84
N TRP A 16 18.48 42.75 30.57
CA TRP A 16 17.73 41.51 30.59
C TRP A 16 16.32 41.73 31.18
N VAL A 17 15.29 41.65 30.36
CA VAL A 17 13.94 41.29 30.77
C VAL A 17 13.35 40.41 29.66
N LEU A 18 12.97 39.17 30.00
CA LEU A 18 12.19 38.27 29.15
C LEU A 18 10.81 38.88 28.92
N GLU A 19 10.67 39.73 27.89
CA GLU A 19 9.35 40.13 27.41
C GLU A 19 8.76 39.02 26.54
N TRP A 20 7.70 38.43 27.08
CA TRP A 20 6.83 37.45 26.44
C TRP A 20 6.22 38.04 25.16
N PHE A 21 6.78 37.72 24.01
CA PHE A 21 6.05 37.87 22.75
C PHE A 21 4.83 36.92 22.76
N PRO A 22 3.66 37.34 22.26
CA PRO A 22 2.46 36.51 22.30
C PRO A 22 2.69 35.25 21.47
N LEU A 23 2.61 34.08 22.11
CA LEU A 23 2.54 32.72 21.55
C LEU A 23 1.31 32.46 20.64
N PHE A 24 0.70 33.51 20.12
CA PHE A 24 -0.45 33.44 19.24
C PHE A 24 0.03 33.52 17.80
N ILE A 25 -0.30 32.47 17.04
CA ILE A 25 0.01 32.20 15.63
C ILE A 25 1.22 31.26 15.46
N PHE A 26 1.00 29.95 15.65
CA PHE A 26 1.69 28.93 14.86
C PHE A 26 0.91 28.74 13.54
N PRO A 27 1.39 29.23 12.37
CA PRO A 27 0.70 28.98 11.11
C PRO A 27 1.13 27.65 10.46
N LYS A 28 2.15 26.97 10.98
CA LYS A 28 2.49 25.60 10.57
C LYS A 28 1.66 24.62 11.41
N LYS A 29 0.58 24.08 10.82
CA LYS A 29 0.07 22.76 11.22
C LYS A 29 1.29 21.84 11.35
N ILE A 30 1.49 21.21 12.51
CA ILE A 30 2.55 20.21 12.74
C ILE A 30 2.59 19.30 11.51
N VAL A 31 3.66 19.38 10.72
CA VAL A 31 3.74 18.65 9.46
C VAL A 31 3.88 17.17 9.82
N GLY A 32 2.81 16.41 9.61
CA GLY A 32 2.79 14.95 9.74
C GLY A 32 2.53 14.37 11.14
N PHE A 33 2.54 15.15 12.23
CA PHE A 33 2.51 14.62 13.62
C PHE A 33 1.49 15.28 14.57
N SER A 34 0.31 15.68 14.08
CA SER A 34 -0.71 16.37 14.91
C SER A 34 -1.22 15.60 16.13
N ASP A 35 -1.03 14.28 16.17
CA ASP A 35 -1.64 13.38 17.16
C ASP A 35 -0.57 12.63 18.01
N THR A 36 0.69 13.06 17.98
CA THR A 36 1.75 12.40 18.76
C THR A 36 1.60 12.72 20.24
N VAL A 37 1.50 11.69 21.08
CA VAL A 37 1.49 11.84 22.54
C VAL A 37 2.88 12.24 23.02
N LEU A 38 3.01 13.47 23.51
CA LEU A 38 4.23 13.98 24.12
C LEU A 38 4.39 13.39 25.52
N SER A 39 5.61 12.97 25.87
CA SER A 39 5.88 12.30 27.14
C SER A 39 7.38 12.32 27.49
N LYS A 40 7.70 12.18 28.79
CA LYS A 40 9.07 11.99 29.29
C LYS A 40 9.40 10.50 29.47
N GLY A 41 10.64 10.19 29.87
CA GLY A 41 11.09 8.82 30.17
C GLY A 41 11.82 8.13 29.02
N LEU A 42 11.90 6.80 29.08
CA LEU A 42 12.69 5.99 28.12
C LEU A 42 12.25 6.15 26.66
N ASN A 43 10.96 6.37 26.42
CA ASN A 43 10.40 6.58 25.08
C ASN A 43 9.96 8.03 24.87
N ASN A 44 10.69 8.98 25.45
CA ASN A 44 10.31 10.39 25.45
C ASN A 44 10.01 10.92 24.04
N ARG A 45 9.06 11.87 23.96
CA ARG A 45 8.67 12.60 22.78
C ARG A 45 8.55 14.06 23.17
N TYR A 46 9.45 14.86 22.63
CA TYR A 46 9.47 16.31 22.82
C TYR A 46 9.06 17.01 21.53
N CYS A 47 8.27 18.06 21.66
CA CYS A 47 8.01 19.03 20.59
C CYS A 47 9.01 20.18 20.71
N VAL A 48 9.64 20.58 19.60
CA VAL A 48 10.54 21.72 19.54
C VAL A 48 9.73 23.00 19.39
N LEU A 49 9.83 23.90 20.37
CA LEU A 49 9.11 25.17 20.39
C LEU A 49 9.92 26.28 19.71
N HIS A 50 11.22 26.34 20.01
CA HIS A 50 12.11 27.38 19.51
C HIS A 50 13.50 26.81 19.21
N VAL A 51 14.18 27.38 18.21
CA VAL A 51 15.55 27.04 17.82
C VAL A 51 16.35 28.33 17.76
N GLN A 52 17.42 28.41 18.55
CA GLN A 52 18.34 29.56 18.58
C GLN A 52 19.76 29.09 18.24
N GLU A 53 20.38 29.71 17.23
CA GLU A 53 21.77 29.47 16.87
C GLU A 53 22.65 30.55 17.50
N ASN A 54 23.42 30.19 18.54
CA ASN A 54 24.29 31.11 19.27
C ASN A 54 25.73 31.02 18.71
N GLY A 55 25.96 31.64 17.55
CA GLY A 55 27.24 31.58 16.83
C GLY A 55 27.55 30.19 16.26
N ALA A 56 28.80 29.95 15.86
CA ALA A 56 29.22 28.67 15.28
C ALA A 56 29.46 27.54 16.32
N LEU A 57 29.16 27.77 17.60
CA LEU A 57 29.58 26.89 18.71
C LEU A 57 28.45 26.08 19.35
N GLU A 58 27.22 26.59 19.40
CA GLU A 58 26.09 25.89 20.02
C GLU A 58 24.75 26.20 19.33
N LYS A 59 23.83 25.22 19.34
CA LYS A 59 22.43 25.37 18.93
C LYS A 59 21.52 24.99 20.10
N HIS A 60 20.66 25.92 20.51
CA HIS A 60 19.80 25.81 21.69
C HIS A 60 18.36 25.55 21.24
N LEU A 61 17.74 24.51 21.79
CA LEU A 61 16.37 24.10 21.52
C LEU A 61 15.53 24.24 22.78
N THR A 62 14.46 25.02 22.71
CA THR A 62 13.42 25.01 23.75
C THR A 62 12.41 23.93 23.39
N ILE A 63 12.21 22.98 24.29
CA ILE A 63 11.42 21.77 24.01
C ILE A 63 10.37 21.54 25.10
N THR A 64 9.28 20.85 24.76
CA THR A 64 8.27 20.46 25.74
C THR A 64 7.78 19.04 25.53
N ALA A 65 7.49 18.35 26.64
CA ALA A 65 6.84 17.05 26.67
C ALA A 65 5.35 17.15 27.08
N SER A 66 4.81 18.36 27.28
CA SER A 66 3.40 18.59 27.64
C SER A 66 2.58 18.95 26.41
N SER A 67 1.35 18.45 26.35
CA SER A 67 0.37 18.80 25.30
C SER A 67 -0.58 19.92 25.73
N GLN A 68 -0.56 20.33 27.00
CA GLN A 68 -1.42 21.37 27.55
C GLN A 68 -0.70 22.73 27.52
N LEU A 69 -1.33 23.72 26.88
CA LEU A 69 -0.77 25.07 26.69
C LEU A 69 -0.72 25.90 27.99
N ASP A 70 -1.51 25.52 29.00
CA ASP A 70 -1.64 26.27 30.25
C ASP A 70 -0.54 25.97 31.29
N ASP A 71 0.25 24.91 31.07
CA ASP A 71 1.37 24.49 31.92
C ASP A 71 2.52 23.96 31.03
N LEU A 72 3.14 24.90 30.29
CA LEU A 72 4.28 24.61 29.42
C LEU A 72 5.53 24.35 30.28
N ASP A 73 5.64 23.13 30.80
CA ASP A 73 6.91 22.61 31.31
C ASP A 73 7.89 22.51 30.13
N THR A 74 8.78 23.50 30.04
CA THR A 74 9.80 23.61 29.01
C THR A 74 11.15 23.17 29.53
N GLU A 75 11.84 22.38 28.73
CA GLU A 75 13.22 21.97 28.95
C GLU A 75 14.13 22.63 27.90
N LEU A 76 15.43 22.71 28.19
CA LEU A 76 16.45 23.23 27.28
C LEU A 76 17.30 22.07 26.76
N CYS A 77 17.46 21.96 25.45
CA CYS A 77 18.41 21.04 24.83
C CYS A 77 19.49 21.83 24.09
N ILE A 78 20.75 21.59 24.44
CA ILE A 78 21.92 22.26 23.88
C ILE A 78 22.68 21.26 23.00
N LEU A 79 22.77 21.58 21.71
CA LEU A 79 23.55 20.83 20.74
C LEU A 79 24.91 21.49 20.53
N ARG A 80 25.99 20.72 20.65
CA ARG A 80 27.37 21.18 20.50
C ARG A 80 28.12 20.41 19.41
N HIS A 81 29.26 20.94 18.99
CA HIS A 81 30.12 20.32 17.98
C HIS A 81 29.33 19.99 16.70
N ASP A 82 29.51 18.79 16.14
CA ASP A 82 28.86 18.43 14.89
C ASP A 82 27.33 18.26 15.01
N TRP A 83 26.75 18.19 16.22
CA TRP A 83 25.30 18.10 16.40
C TRP A 83 24.57 19.41 16.04
N ILE A 84 25.28 20.53 15.99
CA ILE A 84 24.75 21.83 15.53
C ILE A 84 24.19 21.70 14.10
N SER A 85 24.74 20.79 13.29
CA SER A 85 24.33 20.57 11.91
C SER A 85 22.96 19.90 11.74
N VAL A 86 22.36 19.34 12.81
CA VAL A 86 21.06 18.67 12.70
C VAL A 86 19.98 19.67 12.23
N PRO A 87 19.21 19.35 11.17
CA PRO A 87 18.25 20.26 10.55
C PRO A 87 16.91 20.28 11.32
N VAL A 88 16.97 20.53 12.63
CA VAL A 88 15.79 20.66 13.49
C VAL A 88 15.12 22.02 13.32
N GLN A 89 13.79 22.04 13.25
CA GLN A 89 12.95 23.22 13.07
C GLN A 89 11.88 23.30 14.17
N PRO A 90 11.35 24.50 14.47
CA PRO A 90 10.17 24.64 15.32
C PRO A 90 8.99 23.81 14.81
N GLY A 91 8.33 23.08 15.71
CA GLY A 91 7.24 22.15 15.44
C GLY A 91 7.68 20.70 15.21
N ASP A 92 8.99 20.43 15.15
CA ASP A 92 9.50 19.07 14.98
C ASP A 92 9.34 18.23 16.25
N ILE A 93 9.13 16.93 16.07
CA ILE A 93 9.13 15.94 17.15
C ILE A 93 10.52 15.32 17.24
N ILE A 94 11.10 15.34 18.44
CA ILE A 94 12.40 14.73 18.73
C ILE A 94 12.30 13.72 19.87
N HIS A 95 13.29 12.85 19.93
CA HIS A 95 13.58 11.98 21.05
C HIS A 95 15.04 12.19 21.49
N LEU A 96 15.26 12.19 22.80
CA LEU A 96 16.56 12.44 23.41
C LEU A 96 17.02 11.21 24.18
N GLU A 97 18.28 10.86 23.95
CA GLU A 97 19.01 9.82 24.66
C GLU A 97 20.13 10.46 25.47
N GLY A 98 20.25 10.10 26.75
CA GLY A 98 21.24 10.66 27.67
C GLY A 98 20.63 11.05 29.01
N GLU A 99 21.40 11.79 29.82
CA GLU A 99 20.95 12.30 31.11
C GLU A 99 20.41 13.73 30.98
N CYS A 100 19.29 14.00 31.64
CA CYS A 100 18.72 15.34 31.79
C CYS A 100 19.07 15.87 33.18
N ASN A 101 19.87 16.94 33.23
CA ASN A 101 20.28 17.55 34.49
C ASN A 101 19.48 18.85 34.70
N ALA A 102 18.58 18.83 35.68
CA ALA A 102 17.73 19.98 36.03
C ALA A 102 16.98 20.62 34.84
N GLY A 103 16.46 19.78 33.93
CA GLY A 103 15.72 20.24 32.74
C GLY A 103 16.62 20.68 31.58
N VAL A 104 17.94 20.45 31.67
CA VAL A 104 18.90 20.73 30.60
C VAL A 104 19.47 19.42 30.04
N TRP A 105 19.33 19.24 28.73
CA TRP A 105 19.95 18.17 27.95
C TRP A 105 21.18 18.71 27.23
N ILE A 106 22.33 18.08 27.39
CA ILE A 106 23.55 18.43 26.64
C ILE A 106 23.86 17.28 25.70
N ILE A 107 23.81 17.54 24.40
CA ILE A 107 24.14 16.57 23.34
C ILE A 107 25.38 17.07 22.62
N ASP A 108 26.47 16.31 22.74
CA ASP A 108 27.78 16.70 22.22
C ASP A 108 28.57 15.49 21.68
N ALA A 109 29.88 15.65 21.51
CA ALA A 109 30.74 14.59 21.01
C ALA A 109 30.77 13.35 21.92
N ASP A 110 30.62 13.56 23.23
CA ASP A 110 30.89 12.64 24.33
C ASP A 110 29.65 12.30 25.16
N GLY A 111 28.50 12.96 24.91
CA GLY A 111 27.24 12.84 25.66
C GLY A 111 25.99 12.82 24.77
N GLY A 112 25.09 11.87 25.03
CA GLY A 112 23.75 11.74 24.43
C GLY A 112 23.62 11.52 22.91
N TYR A 113 22.37 11.37 22.46
CA TYR A 113 21.95 11.41 21.05
C TYR A 113 20.64 12.21 20.91
N LEU A 114 20.52 12.97 19.83
CA LEU A 114 19.24 13.53 19.39
C LEU A 114 18.72 12.75 18.20
N ILE A 115 17.47 12.29 18.26
CA ILE A 115 16.80 11.56 17.20
C ILE A 115 15.66 12.45 16.65
N LEU A 116 15.81 12.90 15.41
CA LEU A 116 14.86 13.79 14.74
C LEU A 116 13.75 12.98 14.04
N TYR A 117 12.48 13.21 14.36
CA TYR A 117 11.35 12.38 13.90
C TYR A 117 11.52 10.90 14.28
N PRO A 118 11.50 10.56 15.59
CA PRO A 118 11.76 9.20 16.07
C PRO A 118 10.76 8.15 15.57
N ASP A 119 9.55 8.56 15.18
CA ASP A 119 8.54 7.65 14.65
C ASP A 119 8.70 7.34 13.15
N VAL A 120 9.64 8.00 12.46
CA VAL A 120 10.05 7.65 11.09
C VAL A 120 11.11 6.56 11.16
N LEU A 121 10.68 5.30 11.09
CA LEU A 121 11.59 4.16 11.17
C LEU A 121 12.37 3.96 9.85
N VAL A 122 13.65 4.34 9.86
CA VAL A 122 14.58 4.21 8.72
C VAL A 122 15.32 2.86 8.81
N SER A 123 15.50 2.17 7.68
CA SER A 123 16.21 0.89 7.70
C SER A 123 17.72 1.08 7.92
N GLY A 124 18.35 0.21 8.71
CA GLY A 124 19.80 0.25 8.91
C GLY A 124 20.59 0.18 7.59
N THR A 125 20.11 -0.63 6.65
CA THR A 125 20.65 -0.70 5.29
C THR A 125 20.56 0.64 4.55
N THR A 126 19.44 1.36 4.65
CA THR A 126 19.27 2.69 4.03
C THR A 126 20.25 3.71 4.63
N VAL A 127 20.44 3.70 5.96
CA VAL A 127 21.42 4.56 6.65
C VAL A 127 22.83 4.26 6.15
N SER A 128 23.24 2.99 6.12
CA SER A 128 24.57 2.60 5.63
C SER A 128 24.80 2.98 4.15
N ASN A 129 23.77 2.87 3.30
CA ASN A 129 23.87 3.21 1.88
C ASN A 129 23.92 4.74 1.65
N SER A 130 23.51 5.54 2.63
CA SER A 130 23.55 7.00 2.55
C SER A 130 24.95 7.59 2.77
N ILE A 131 25.85 6.83 3.42
CA ILE A 131 27.23 7.28 3.76
C ILE A 131 27.94 7.84 2.52
N ARG A 132 27.84 7.15 1.38
CA ARG A 132 28.48 7.57 0.14
C ARG A 132 27.65 8.58 -0.66
N CYS A 133 26.32 8.47 -0.60
CA CYS A 133 25.42 9.35 -1.33
C CYS A 133 24.03 9.37 -0.67
N MET A 134 23.75 10.43 0.09
CA MET A 134 22.46 10.68 0.73
C MET A 134 21.30 10.68 -0.30
N ARG A 135 21.52 11.33 -1.44
CA ARG A 135 20.54 11.41 -2.54
C ARG A 135 20.16 10.03 -3.09
N LYS A 136 21.14 9.13 -3.28
CA LYS A 136 20.90 7.75 -3.74
C LYS A 136 20.01 7.01 -2.74
N ALA A 137 20.30 7.11 -1.44
CA ALA A 137 19.52 6.44 -0.41
C ALA A 137 18.06 6.90 -0.38
N ILE A 138 17.81 8.21 -0.49
CA ILE A 138 16.44 8.76 -0.59
C ILE A 138 15.72 8.25 -1.84
N LEU A 139 16.37 8.27 -3.00
CA LEU A 139 15.79 7.78 -4.24
C LEU A 139 15.47 6.28 -4.18
N SER A 140 16.38 5.47 -3.64
CA SER A 140 16.15 4.03 -3.44
C SER A 140 14.97 3.75 -2.51
N GLU A 141 14.76 4.57 -1.47
CA GLU A 141 13.60 4.44 -0.57
C GLU A 141 12.29 4.83 -1.26
N LYS A 142 12.31 5.81 -2.17
CA LYS A 142 11.11 6.29 -2.89
C LYS A 142 10.74 5.44 -4.11
N PHE A 143 11.73 4.88 -4.82
CA PHE A 143 11.55 4.08 -6.03
C PHE A 143 11.83 2.58 -5.79
N LYS A 144 11.33 2.05 -4.67
CA LYS A 144 11.58 0.65 -4.28
C LYS A 144 11.09 -0.35 -5.32
N GLY A 145 11.98 -1.28 -5.68
CA GLY A 145 11.69 -2.36 -6.62
C GLY A 145 11.71 -1.96 -8.10
N CYS A 146 12.29 -0.80 -8.43
CA CYS A 146 12.63 -0.42 -9.82
C CYS A 146 13.98 -0.98 -10.28
N GLU A 147 14.81 -1.48 -9.35
CA GLU A 147 16.11 -2.05 -9.68
C GLU A 147 15.93 -3.50 -10.15
N PRO A 148 16.46 -3.88 -11.33
CA PRO A 148 16.45 -5.28 -11.75
C PRO A 148 17.27 -6.11 -10.75
N GLY A 149 16.76 -7.29 -10.40
CA GLY A 149 17.57 -8.26 -9.66
C GLY A 149 18.83 -8.56 -10.46
N LEU A 150 19.99 -8.50 -9.82
CA LEU A 150 21.27 -8.86 -10.45
C LEU A 150 21.67 -10.26 -10.01
N ARG A 151 22.37 -11.01 -10.86
CA ARG A 151 22.87 -12.36 -10.55
C ARG A 151 23.61 -12.43 -9.19
N PRO A 152 24.51 -11.49 -8.83
CA PRO A 152 25.16 -11.52 -7.53
C PRO A 152 24.21 -11.36 -6.33
N MET A 153 23.11 -10.61 -6.49
CA MET A 153 22.10 -10.45 -5.43
C MET A 153 21.31 -11.74 -5.22
N LEU A 154 20.97 -12.44 -6.30
CA LEU A 154 20.33 -13.75 -6.24
C LEU A 154 21.23 -14.77 -5.53
N ILE A 155 22.50 -14.87 -5.95
CA ILE A 155 23.49 -15.74 -5.32
C ILE A 155 23.61 -15.45 -3.83
N GLY A 156 23.73 -14.17 -3.45
CA GLY A 156 23.75 -13.78 -2.04
C GLY A 156 22.51 -14.21 -1.28
N THR A 157 21.33 -14.00 -1.85
CA THR A 157 20.05 -14.38 -1.23
C THR A 157 19.93 -15.89 -1.05
N ILE A 158 20.44 -16.70 -1.99
CA ILE A 158 20.47 -18.16 -1.86
C ILE A 158 21.45 -18.58 -0.76
N LEU A 159 22.67 -18.03 -0.76
CA LEU A 159 23.71 -18.34 0.22
C LEU A 159 23.27 -18.01 1.66
N HIS A 160 22.60 -16.87 1.87
CA HIS A 160 22.03 -16.50 3.16
C HIS A 160 20.99 -17.53 3.61
N GLU A 161 20.06 -17.93 2.73
CA GLU A 161 19.01 -18.91 3.08
C GLU A 161 19.61 -20.30 3.39
N ILE A 162 20.64 -20.74 2.66
CA ILE A 162 21.37 -21.98 2.93
C ILE A 162 22.04 -21.91 4.31
N PHE A 163 22.77 -20.83 4.60
CA PHE A 163 23.45 -20.64 5.88
C PHE A 163 22.45 -20.65 7.05
N GLN A 164 21.33 -19.93 6.91
CA GLN A 164 20.28 -19.87 7.93
C GLN A 164 19.60 -21.23 8.16
N LYS A 165 19.35 -22.01 7.09
CA LYS A 165 18.76 -23.36 7.17
C LYS A 165 19.73 -24.39 7.74
N ALA A 166 21.04 -24.21 7.57
CA ALA A 166 22.06 -25.09 8.15
C ALA A 166 22.04 -25.04 9.68
N GLY A 167 21.67 -23.90 10.27
CA GLY A 167 21.57 -23.75 11.71
C GLY A 167 22.94 -23.93 12.35
N THR A 168 23.13 -24.99 13.13
CA THR A 168 24.44 -25.37 13.70
C THR A 168 25.06 -26.59 13.02
N ASN A 169 24.43 -27.15 11.97
CA ASN A 169 24.91 -28.33 11.24
C ASN A 169 25.37 -27.96 9.82
N PHE A 170 26.68 -27.81 9.66
CA PHE A 170 27.37 -27.40 8.44
C PHE A 170 28.16 -28.56 7.81
N THR A 171 27.73 -29.82 7.99
CA THR A 171 28.38 -30.92 7.26
C THR A 171 28.15 -30.77 5.75
N GLN A 172 29.10 -31.25 4.94
CA GLN A 172 29.01 -31.14 3.49
C GLN A 172 27.74 -31.77 2.92
N GLU A 173 27.36 -32.95 3.42
CA GLU A 173 26.13 -33.65 3.06
C GLU A 173 24.89 -32.78 3.34
N LYS A 174 24.86 -32.12 4.51
CA LYS A 174 23.72 -31.29 4.90
C LYS A 174 23.62 -30.02 4.06
N LEU A 175 24.75 -29.37 3.78
CA LEU A 175 24.80 -28.18 2.92
C LEU A 175 24.34 -28.50 1.50
N GLN A 176 24.75 -29.64 0.94
CA GLN A 176 24.30 -30.11 -0.37
C GLN A 176 22.79 -30.39 -0.39
N GLU A 177 22.26 -31.07 0.63
CA GLU A 177 20.82 -31.34 0.77
C GLU A 177 20.00 -30.03 0.80
N ILE A 178 20.44 -29.07 1.63
CA ILE A 178 19.77 -27.76 1.78
C ILE A 178 19.85 -26.98 0.47
N ALA A 179 21.03 -26.86 -0.14
CA ALA A 179 21.23 -26.11 -1.38
C ALA A 179 20.36 -26.66 -2.51
N PHE A 180 20.32 -27.99 -2.66
CA PHE A 180 19.46 -28.65 -3.63
C PHE A 180 17.99 -28.29 -3.39
N SER A 181 17.52 -28.38 -2.14
CA SER A 181 16.14 -28.02 -1.78
C SER A 181 15.81 -26.54 -2.01
N VAL A 182 16.78 -25.64 -1.79
CA VAL A 182 16.60 -24.19 -1.93
C VAL A 182 16.53 -23.80 -3.40
N ILE A 183 17.50 -24.22 -4.23
CA ILE A 183 17.59 -23.86 -5.65
C ILE A 183 16.38 -24.39 -6.45
N HIS A 184 15.95 -25.61 -6.17
CA HIS A 184 14.77 -26.23 -6.80
C HIS A 184 13.45 -25.80 -6.14
N GLY A 185 13.52 -24.87 -5.18
CA GLY A 185 12.35 -24.30 -4.53
C GLY A 185 11.60 -23.32 -5.44
N PRO A 186 10.26 -23.21 -5.31
CA PRO A 186 9.44 -22.40 -6.21
C PRO A 186 9.76 -20.90 -6.16
N LYS A 187 10.37 -20.41 -5.08
CA LYS A 187 10.86 -19.03 -4.95
C LYS A 187 12.01 -18.77 -5.92
N TYR A 188 13.06 -19.57 -5.86
CA TYR A 188 14.29 -19.34 -6.61
C TYR A 188 14.18 -19.74 -8.07
N LEU A 189 13.39 -20.77 -8.42
CA LEU A 189 13.10 -21.09 -9.83
C LEU A 189 12.54 -19.87 -10.60
N LYS A 190 11.72 -19.06 -9.94
CA LYS A 190 11.16 -17.84 -10.53
C LYS A 190 12.20 -16.75 -10.74
N GLU A 191 13.12 -16.57 -9.78
CA GLU A 191 14.21 -15.61 -9.90
C GLU A 191 15.24 -16.04 -10.96
N LEU A 192 15.55 -17.33 -11.03
CA LEU A 192 16.38 -17.93 -12.08
C LEU A 192 15.75 -17.74 -13.46
N TYR A 193 14.45 -17.99 -13.60
CA TYR A 193 13.71 -17.69 -14.82
C TYR A 193 13.82 -16.20 -15.19
N GLN A 194 13.66 -15.30 -14.21
CA GLN A 194 13.72 -13.85 -14.43
C GLN A 194 15.05 -13.41 -15.03
N LEU A 195 16.15 -13.99 -14.53
CA LEU A 195 17.53 -13.68 -14.94
C LEU A 195 18.04 -14.54 -16.10
N ASN A 196 17.22 -15.46 -16.60
CA ASN A 196 17.59 -16.42 -17.65
C ASN A 196 18.83 -17.25 -17.26
N LEU A 197 18.83 -17.78 -16.03
CA LEU A 197 19.89 -18.60 -15.46
C LEU A 197 19.43 -20.06 -15.31
N LYS A 198 20.38 -21.01 -15.32
CA LYS A 198 20.14 -22.44 -15.09
C LYS A 198 20.52 -22.84 -13.68
N GLU A 199 19.82 -23.82 -13.13
CA GLU A 199 19.99 -24.35 -11.79
C GLU A 199 21.39 -24.93 -11.59
N ASN A 200 21.88 -25.70 -12.56
CA ASN A 200 23.20 -26.35 -12.48
C ASN A 200 24.34 -25.34 -12.38
N ASP A 201 24.29 -24.25 -13.16
CA ASP A 201 25.31 -23.20 -13.15
C ASP A 201 25.37 -22.52 -11.76
N ILE A 202 24.20 -22.39 -11.12
CA ILE A 202 24.05 -21.75 -9.82
C ILE A 202 24.43 -22.70 -8.69
N MET A 203 24.11 -23.98 -8.81
CA MET A 203 24.56 -25.02 -7.87
C MET A 203 26.09 -25.08 -7.83
N GLN A 204 26.75 -25.11 -8.99
CA GLN A 204 28.22 -25.10 -9.07
C GLN A 204 28.82 -23.87 -8.40
N GLU A 205 28.27 -22.68 -8.68
CA GLU A 205 28.73 -21.42 -8.07
C GLU A 205 28.53 -21.40 -6.54
N ILE A 206 27.46 -22.02 -6.03
CA ILE A 206 27.18 -22.11 -4.59
C ILE A 206 28.07 -23.13 -3.89
N GLU A 207 28.36 -24.27 -4.53
CA GLU A 207 29.23 -25.32 -3.99
C GLU A 207 30.64 -24.81 -3.67
N GLU A 208 31.14 -23.81 -4.40
CA GLU A 208 32.41 -23.12 -4.11
C GLU A 208 32.44 -22.50 -2.70
N TYR A 209 31.29 -22.19 -2.09
CA TYR A 209 31.20 -21.57 -0.77
C TYR A 209 31.15 -22.59 0.37
N PHE A 210 30.85 -23.87 0.10
CA PHE A 210 30.65 -24.85 1.17
C PHE A 210 31.89 -25.09 1.99
N HIS A 211 33.07 -25.10 1.36
CA HIS A 211 34.34 -25.20 2.09
C HIS A 211 34.49 -24.07 3.12
N SER A 212 34.14 -22.85 2.74
CA SER A 212 34.19 -21.67 3.61
C SER A 212 33.17 -21.73 4.75
N PHE A 213 31.99 -22.33 4.52
CA PHE A 213 30.97 -22.52 5.56
C PHE A 213 31.42 -23.55 6.59
N ILE A 214 31.96 -24.68 6.12
CA ILE A 214 32.50 -25.76 6.96
C ILE A 214 33.66 -25.21 7.81
N LYS A 215 34.61 -24.51 7.18
CA LYS A 215 35.74 -23.87 7.88
C LYS A 215 35.26 -22.95 9.00
N TRP A 216 34.28 -22.09 8.73
CA TRP A 216 33.72 -21.21 9.76
C TRP A 216 33.07 -22.00 10.92
N ALA A 217 32.31 -23.04 10.62
CA ALA A 217 31.68 -23.86 11.67
C ALA A 217 32.70 -24.64 12.51
N GLU A 218 33.76 -25.15 11.89
CA GLU A 218 34.89 -25.79 12.60
C GLU A 218 35.60 -24.81 13.54
N GLU A 219 35.76 -23.55 13.12
CA GLU A 219 36.43 -22.52 13.91
C GLU A 219 35.57 -21.99 15.06
N PHE A 220 34.27 -21.73 14.83
CA PHE A 220 33.44 -20.98 15.77
C PHE A 220 32.32 -21.79 16.44
N ILE A 221 31.96 -22.98 15.95
CA ILE A 221 30.89 -23.81 16.51
C ILE A 221 31.45 -25.11 17.14
N TYR A 222 32.15 -25.93 16.35
CA TYR A 222 32.50 -27.30 16.74
C TYR A 222 33.70 -27.43 17.67
N LYS A 223 34.61 -26.45 17.69
CA LYS A 223 35.81 -26.54 18.52
C LYS A 223 35.47 -26.50 20.02
N GLU A 224 35.96 -27.51 20.76
CA GLU A 224 35.72 -27.65 22.20
C GLU A 224 36.84 -27.09 23.09
N ASN A 225 38.04 -26.79 22.55
CA ASN A 225 39.23 -26.52 23.36
C ASN A 225 39.55 -25.02 23.59
N HIS A 226 39.85 -24.69 24.85
CA HIS A 226 40.31 -23.38 25.39
C HIS A 226 41.64 -22.83 24.82
N VAL A 227 42.23 -23.47 23.81
CA VAL A 227 43.49 -23.04 23.18
C VAL A 227 43.20 -22.76 21.71
N CYS A 228 42.53 -21.64 21.44
CA CYS A 228 42.30 -21.18 20.08
C CYS A 228 43.52 -20.38 19.60
N GLN A 229 44.10 -20.75 18.45
CA GLN A 229 45.14 -19.95 17.78
C GLN A 229 44.57 -18.70 17.09
N HIS A 230 43.25 -18.62 16.93
CA HIS A 230 42.56 -17.46 16.37
C HIS A 230 42.00 -16.60 17.50
N ASN A 231 42.91 -15.88 18.16
CA ASN A 231 42.50 -14.81 19.04
C ASN A 231 41.89 -13.68 18.18
N MET A 232 40.70 -13.20 18.55
CA MET A 232 40.13 -11.98 17.99
C MET A 232 40.40 -10.83 18.95
N GLN A 233 40.69 -9.66 18.39
CA GLN A 233 40.77 -8.45 19.20
C GLN A 233 39.39 -7.80 19.28
N ILE A 234 38.73 -7.89 20.43
CA ILE A 234 37.49 -7.19 20.74
C ILE A 234 37.78 -6.26 21.90
N LYS A 235 37.70 -4.95 21.65
CA LYS A 235 37.96 -3.93 22.65
C LYS A 235 36.63 -3.37 23.14
N TRP A 236 36.32 -3.58 24.42
CA TRP A 236 35.17 -2.98 25.08
C TRP A 236 35.51 -1.59 25.65
N PRO A 237 34.52 -0.75 25.93
CA PRO A 237 34.71 0.48 26.69
C PRO A 237 35.29 0.17 28.08
N GLY A 238 36.54 0.55 28.33
CA GLY A 238 37.23 0.35 29.62
C GLY A 238 38.35 -0.70 29.64
N ASP A 239 38.57 -1.45 28.55
CA ASP A 239 39.62 -2.47 28.49
C ASP A 239 41.05 -1.90 28.44
N GLU A 240 41.96 -2.45 29.24
CA GLU A 240 43.42 -2.26 29.11
C GLU A 240 43.97 -2.95 27.85
N LYS A 241 45.12 -2.51 27.33
CA LYS A 241 45.66 -2.96 26.02
C LYS A 241 45.83 -4.48 25.91
N ASP A 242 46.17 -5.17 27.00
CA ASP A 242 46.48 -6.61 27.01
C ASP A 242 45.27 -7.55 27.20
N ASP A 243 44.09 -7.05 27.59
CA ASP A 243 42.88 -7.88 27.82
C ASP A 243 41.92 -7.89 26.60
N SER A 244 42.37 -7.33 25.47
CA SER A 244 41.58 -7.19 24.25
C SER A 244 41.54 -8.44 23.37
N TRP A 245 42.44 -9.40 23.57
CA TRP A 245 42.45 -10.67 22.85
C TRP A 245 41.51 -11.69 23.49
N CYS A 246 40.61 -12.25 22.70
CA CYS A 246 39.62 -13.20 23.16
C CYS A 246 39.41 -14.35 22.17
N THR A 247 38.93 -15.48 22.69
CA THR A 247 38.40 -16.59 21.87
C THR A 247 36.88 -16.48 21.82
N VAL A 248 36.30 -16.61 20.63
CA VAL A 248 34.86 -16.49 20.40
C VAL A 248 34.29 -17.85 20.02
N LYS A 249 33.18 -18.24 20.66
CA LYS A 249 32.41 -19.45 20.32
C LYS A 249 30.94 -19.09 20.10
N VAL A 250 30.39 -19.47 18.96
CA VAL A 250 28.95 -19.38 18.67
C VAL A 250 28.28 -20.62 19.28
N THR A 251 27.47 -20.42 20.30
CA THR A 251 26.84 -21.52 21.04
C THR A 251 25.54 -21.97 20.40
N GLU A 252 24.74 -21.03 19.88
CA GLU A 252 23.44 -21.32 19.29
C GLU A 252 22.97 -20.22 18.33
N ILE A 253 22.02 -20.57 17.46
CA ILE A 253 21.30 -19.62 16.62
C ILE A 253 19.89 -19.40 17.20
N LEU A 254 19.71 -18.25 17.83
CA LEU A 254 18.50 -17.87 18.55
C LEU A 254 17.39 -17.41 17.61
N ASP A 255 17.76 -16.78 16.49
CA ASP A 255 16.81 -16.29 15.50
C ASP A 255 17.50 -16.09 14.15
N VAL A 256 16.72 -16.15 13.08
CA VAL A 256 17.17 -15.83 11.72
C VAL A 256 16.20 -14.82 11.14
N GLU A 257 16.73 -13.86 10.38
CA GLU A 257 15.92 -12.82 9.76
C GLU A 257 15.06 -12.07 10.79
N GLU A 258 15.65 -11.73 11.95
CA GLU A 258 14.96 -11.10 13.08
C GLU A 258 14.56 -9.67 12.73
N ASN A 259 13.25 -9.44 12.57
CA ASN A 259 12.69 -8.11 12.40
C ASN A 259 12.66 -7.35 13.74
N ILE A 260 13.26 -6.16 13.78
CA ILE A 260 13.24 -5.25 14.93
C ILE A 260 12.79 -3.86 14.48
N TRP A 261 11.80 -3.31 15.19
CA TRP A 261 11.38 -1.91 15.09
C TRP A 261 11.76 -1.20 16.38
N CYS A 262 12.54 -0.13 16.29
CA CYS A 262 13.04 0.62 17.45
C CYS A 262 12.67 2.11 17.31
N PRO A 263 11.50 2.53 17.83
CA PRO A 263 11.08 3.93 17.85
C PRO A 263 11.95 4.84 18.73
N ARG A 264 12.79 4.26 19.60
CA ARG A 264 13.79 4.97 20.41
C ARG A 264 14.84 5.61 19.49
N PHE A 265 15.47 4.82 18.62
CA PHE A 265 16.46 5.32 17.65
C PHE A 265 15.87 5.72 16.29
N GLY A 266 14.56 5.55 16.11
CA GLY A 266 13.91 5.74 14.81
C GLY A 266 14.49 4.84 13.72
N LEU A 267 14.83 3.61 14.10
CA LEU A 267 15.45 2.61 13.24
C LEU A 267 14.55 1.38 13.10
N LYS A 268 14.68 0.71 11.97
CA LYS A 268 14.19 -0.66 11.77
C LYS A 268 15.27 -1.49 11.09
N GLY A 269 15.22 -2.80 11.25
CA GLY A 269 16.15 -3.69 10.59
C GLY A 269 15.70 -5.13 10.63
N LYS A 270 16.40 -5.93 9.84
CA LYS A 270 16.25 -7.38 9.79
C LYS A 270 17.63 -7.97 9.97
N ILE A 271 17.90 -8.50 11.15
CA ILE A 271 19.20 -9.08 11.48
C ILE A 271 19.27 -10.47 10.82
N ASP A 272 20.28 -10.71 9.97
CA ASP A 272 20.42 -11.99 9.26
C ASP A 272 20.43 -13.17 10.22
N VAL A 273 21.30 -13.13 11.23
CA VAL A 273 21.42 -14.16 12.27
C VAL A 273 21.58 -13.49 13.64
N THR A 274 20.77 -13.91 14.61
CA THR A 274 20.95 -13.57 16.02
C THR A 274 21.53 -14.78 16.73
N ALA A 275 22.77 -14.65 17.21
CA ALA A 275 23.54 -15.76 17.77
C ALA A 275 23.77 -15.59 19.27
N GLY A 276 23.69 -16.71 20.00
CA GLY A 276 24.30 -16.82 21.32
C GLY A 276 25.81 -17.01 21.15
N VAL A 277 26.60 -16.21 21.84
CA VAL A 277 28.06 -16.18 21.72
C VAL A 277 28.68 -16.20 23.10
N THR A 278 29.67 -17.06 23.29
CA THR A 278 30.54 -17.07 24.47
C THR A 278 31.91 -16.53 24.10
N ILE A 279 32.37 -15.52 24.84
CA ILE A 279 33.65 -14.86 24.67
C ILE A 279 34.53 -15.24 25.86
N HIS A 280 35.65 -15.89 25.59
CA HIS A 280 36.64 -16.28 26.59
C HIS A 280 37.82 -15.31 26.53
N ARG A 281 38.09 -14.64 27.65
CA ARG A 281 39.27 -13.80 27.90
C ARG A 281 40.19 -14.47 28.91
N ARG A 282 41.38 -13.89 29.14
CA ARG A 282 42.37 -14.44 30.10
C ARG A 282 41.80 -14.54 31.53
N SER A 283 40.90 -13.63 31.90
CA SER A 283 40.37 -13.46 33.26
C SER A 283 38.88 -13.79 33.41
N THR A 284 38.10 -13.78 32.31
CA THR A 284 36.64 -13.83 32.36
C THR A 284 36.05 -14.59 31.17
N THR A 285 34.88 -15.20 31.37
CA THR A 285 34.05 -15.75 30.29
C THR A 285 32.70 -15.07 30.33
N GLN A 286 32.25 -14.54 29.20
CA GLN A 286 30.99 -13.82 29.08
C GLN A 286 30.14 -14.46 27.99
N SER A 287 28.85 -14.68 28.27
CA SER A 287 27.88 -15.14 27.29
C SER A 287 26.93 -14.00 26.94
N MET A 288 26.78 -13.74 25.64
CA MET A 288 26.06 -12.59 25.09
C MET A 288 25.23 -13.00 23.88
N ILE A 289 24.22 -12.20 23.56
CA ILE A 289 23.43 -12.35 22.33
C ILE A 289 23.88 -11.27 21.35
N MET A 290 24.43 -11.67 20.21
CA MET A 290 25.06 -10.73 19.28
C MET A 290 24.47 -10.85 17.87
N PRO A 291 24.36 -9.72 17.13
CA PRO A 291 23.97 -9.74 15.73
C PRO A 291 25.14 -10.22 14.86
N LEU A 292 24.84 -11.09 13.90
CA LEU A 292 25.75 -11.59 12.89
C LEU A 292 25.20 -11.23 11.51
N GLU A 293 25.92 -10.38 10.78
CA GLU A 293 25.61 -9.97 9.40
C GLU A 293 26.37 -10.84 8.41
N LEU A 294 25.67 -11.32 7.38
CA LEU A 294 26.25 -12.18 6.35
C LEU A 294 26.54 -11.37 5.08
N LYS A 295 27.67 -11.64 4.42
CA LYS A 295 28.04 -11.04 3.13
C LYS A 295 28.56 -12.09 2.16
N SER A 296 27.92 -12.20 1.00
CA SER A 296 28.30 -13.13 -0.07
C SER A 296 29.40 -12.62 -1.02
N GLY A 297 29.60 -11.30 -1.10
CA GLY A 297 30.49 -10.66 -2.06
C GLY A 297 31.96 -10.62 -1.67
N LYS A 298 32.71 -9.68 -2.26
CA LYS A 298 34.12 -9.43 -1.95
C LYS A 298 34.29 -9.13 -0.46
N GLU A 299 35.29 -9.76 0.15
CA GLU A 299 35.78 -9.41 1.49
C GLU A 299 36.38 -8.00 1.49
N SER A 300 35.54 -7.02 1.80
CA SER A 300 35.86 -5.59 1.72
C SER A 300 36.14 -4.96 3.09
N ASN A 301 35.58 -5.54 4.15
CA ASN A 301 35.39 -4.93 5.47
C ASN A 301 35.01 -3.44 5.38
N SER A 302 34.11 -3.10 4.45
CA SER A 302 33.86 -1.69 4.10
C SER A 302 33.13 -0.96 5.21
N ILE A 303 33.21 0.38 5.17
CA ILE A 303 32.55 1.26 6.14
C ILE A 303 31.04 0.97 6.16
N GLU A 304 30.40 0.75 5.01
CA GLU A 304 28.97 0.46 4.92
C GLU A 304 28.62 -0.86 5.60
N HIS A 305 29.40 -1.92 5.40
CA HIS A 305 29.15 -3.22 6.02
C HIS A 305 29.31 -3.15 7.54
N ARG A 306 30.38 -2.51 8.02
CA ARG A 306 30.60 -2.29 9.46
C ARG A 306 29.49 -1.45 10.07
N SER A 307 29.06 -0.38 9.38
CA SER A 307 27.98 0.51 9.81
C SER A 307 26.65 -0.22 9.99
N GLN A 308 26.34 -1.20 9.11
CA GLN A 308 25.14 -2.03 9.27
C GLN A 308 25.17 -2.82 10.58
N VAL A 309 26.32 -3.43 10.92
CA VAL A 309 26.48 -4.18 12.18
C VAL A 309 26.37 -3.26 13.40
N VAL A 310 26.97 -2.06 13.35
CA VAL A 310 26.83 -1.06 14.41
C VAL A 310 25.35 -0.66 14.60
N LEU A 311 24.61 -0.46 13.51
CA LEU A 311 23.17 -0.16 13.56
C LEU A 311 22.35 -1.34 14.11
N TYR A 312 22.73 -2.58 13.82
CA TYR A 312 22.10 -3.75 14.44
C TYR A 312 22.37 -3.83 15.94
N SER A 313 23.56 -3.44 16.40
CA SER A 313 23.83 -3.35 17.85
C SER A 313 22.88 -2.35 18.54
N LEU A 314 22.62 -1.19 17.92
CA LEU A 314 21.63 -0.21 18.41
C LEU A 314 20.19 -0.76 18.35
N LEU A 315 19.84 -1.50 17.29
CA LEU A 315 18.53 -2.14 17.17
C LEU A 315 18.31 -3.21 18.25
N CYS A 316 19.34 -3.99 18.58
CA CYS A 316 19.29 -4.97 19.67
C CYS A 316 18.89 -4.33 21.00
N GLN A 317 19.28 -3.09 21.29
CA GLN A 317 18.86 -2.37 22.51
C GLN A 317 17.34 -2.15 22.60
N GLY A 318 16.61 -2.24 21.48
CA GLY A 318 15.15 -2.21 21.46
C GLY A 318 14.51 -3.54 21.87
N ARG A 319 15.27 -4.64 21.91
CA ARG A 319 14.81 -6.01 22.20
C ARG A 319 15.45 -6.62 23.45
N ARG A 320 16.70 -6.25 23.74
CA ARG A 320 17.59 -6.90 24.70
C ARG A 320 18.68 -5.92 25.16
N ALA A 321 19.58 -6.36 26.04
CA ALA A 321 20.73 -5.56 26.44
C ALA A 321 21.64 -5.19 25.25
N ASP A 322 22.38 -4.10 25.38
CA ASP A 322 23.35 -3.67 24.36
C ASP A 322 24.41 -4.76 24.16
N PRO A 323 24.56 -5.33 22.95
CA PRO A 323 25.62 -6.30 22.70
C PRO A 323 27.00 -5.65 22.56
N GLU A 324 27.09 -4.31 22.54
CA GLU A 324 28.29 -3.47 22.39
C GLU A 324 29.09 -3.67 21.09
N ALA A 325 28.96 -4.82 20.44
CA ALA A 325 29.56 -5.20 19.18
C ALA A 325 28.64 -6.17 18.43
N GLY A 326 29.03 -6.48 17.19
CA GLY A 326 28.46 -7.58 16.42
C GLY A 326 29.53 -8.21 15.53
N PHE A 327 29.11 -9.13 14.68
CA PHE A 327 30.00 -9.84 13.77
C PHE A 327 29.61 -9.63 12.31
N LEU A 328 30.62 -9.56 11.45
CA LEU A 328 30.48 -9.52 10.00
C LEU A 328 31.14 -10.77 9.41
N LEU A 329 30.36 -11.66 8.81
CA LEU A 329 30.85 -12.89 8.20
C LEU A 329 30.84 -12.78 6.68
N TYR A 330 32.01 -12.96 6.08
CA TYR A 330 32.15 -13.10 4.63
C TYR A 330 32.03 -14.57 4.24
N LEU A 331 30.86 -14.91 3.68
CA LEU A 331 30.50 -16.27 3.30
C LEU A 331 31.47 -16.88 2.28
N LYS A 332 32.09 -16.05 1.44
CA LYS A 332 33.05 -16.51 0.41
C LYS A 332 34.33 -17.09 1.01
N THR A 333 34.80 -16.56 2.12
CA THR A 333 36.10 -16.92 2.73
C THR A 333 35.97 -17.61 4.08
N GLY A 334 34.78 -17.54 4.70
CA GLY A 334 34.53 -18.00 6.06
C GLY A 334 35.08 -17.06 7.14
N ASN A 335 35.68 -15.93 6.74
CA ASN A 335 36.29 -14.99 7.67
C ASN A 335 35.22 -14.16 8.39
N MET A 336 35.27 -14.19 9.72
CA MET A 336 34.38 -13.42 10.59
C MET A 336 35.15 -12.28 11.26
N PHE A 337 34.63 -11.06 11.18
CA PHE A 337 35.26 -9.87 11.77
C PHE A 337 34.41 -9.32 12.92
N PRO A 338 35.02 -8.97 14.06
CA PRO A 338 34.33 -8.22 15.10
C PRO A 338 34.14 -6.77 14.66
N VAL A 339 32.95 -6.24 14.92
CA VAL A 339 32.60 -4.84 14.66
C VAL A 339 32.14 -4.20 15.96
N PRO A 340 33.04 -3.51 16.70
CA PRO A 340 32.67 -2.79 17.91
C PRO A 340 31.78 -1.60 17.57
N GLY A 341 30.72 -1.41 18.35
CA GLY A 341 29.80 -0.28 18.26
C GLY A 341 30.34 0.93 19.01
N ASN A 342 31.48 1.47 18.56
CA ASN A 342 32.09 2.62 19.22
C ASN A 342 31.16 3.84 19.21
N ARG A 343 31.30 4.70 20.22
CA ARG A 343 30.48 5.90 20.38
C ARG A 343 30.49 6.81 19.14
N MET A 344 31.66 7.04 18.57
CA MET A 344 31.82 7.85 17.36
C MET A 344 30.99 7.29 16.20
N ASP A 345 31.10 5.98 15.93
CA ASP A 345 30.38 5.34 14.84
C ASP A 345 28.86 5.44 15.04
N ARG A 346 28.39 5.16 16.26
CA ARG A 346 26.96 5.30 16.62
C ARG A 346 26.47 6.74 16.44
N ARG A 347 27.25 7.72 16.89
CA ARG A 347 26.93 9.16 16.78
C ARG A 347 26.79 9.59 15.33
N GLU A 348 27.78 9.29 14.49
CA GLU A 348 27.75 9.68 13.07
C GLU A 348 26.64 8.99 12.30
N LEU A 349 26.35 7.72 12.59
CA LEU A 349 25.25 6.98 11.96
C LEU A 349 23.88 7.51 12.38
N ILE A 350 23.70 7.95 13.63
CA ILE A 350 22.45 8.61 14.06
C ILE A 350 22.28 9.98 13.40
N LYS A 351 23.35 10.76 13.24
CA LYS A 351 23.30 12.04 12.49
C LYS A 351 22.89 11.82 11.04
N LEU A 352 23.49 10.85 10.34
CA LEU A 352 23.08 10.48 8.98
C LEU A 352 21.61 10.01 8.92
N ARG A 353 21.17 9.25 9.93
CA ARG A 353 19.77 8.83 10.04
C ARG A 353 18.82 10.02 10.21
N ASN A 354 19.20 11.04 10.97
CA ASN A 354 18.40 12.26 11.13
C ASN A 354 18.27 13.03 9.82
N GLU A 355 19.36 13.16 9.07
CA GLU A 355 19.33 13.79 7.75
C GLU A 355 18.43 13.01 6.78
N LEU A 356 18.53 11.68 6.74
CA LEU A 356 17.61 10.83 5.98
C LEU A 356 16.15 11.05 6.36
N ALA A 357 15.84 11.01 7.66
CA ALA A 357 14.48 11.20 8.16
C ALA A 357 13.92 12.58 7.76
N PHE A 358 14.75 13.62 7.81
CA PHE A 358 14.39 14.96 7.36
C PHE A 358 13.98 14.98 5.88
N TYR A 359 14.81 14.49 4.97
CA TYR A 359 14.49 14.49 3.53
C TYR A 359 13.34 13.54 3.16
N LEU A 360 13.11 12.47 3.93
CA LEU A 360 11.96 11.59 3.72
C LEU A 360 10.63 12.26 4.09
N LEU A 361 10.64 13.15 5.09
CA LEU A 361 9.45 13.86 5.55
C LEU A 361 9.20 15.14 4.74
N HIS A 362 10.24 15.96 4.56
CA HIS A 362 10.20 17.25 3.87
C HIS A 362 10.28 17.09 2.36
N THR A 363 9.20 16.58 1.78
CA THR A 363 9.13 16.25 0.34
C THR A 363 8.37 17.30 -0.49
N VAL A 364 7.67 18.21 0.20
CA VAL A 364 6.93 19.32 -0.40
C VAL A 364 7.22 20.61 0.34
N CYS A 365 7.23 21.72 -0.39
CA CYS A 365 7.40 23.06 0.14
C CYS A 365 6.12 23.88 -0.11
N LYS A 366 5.75 24.72 0.87
CA LYS A 366 4.74 25.77 0.75
C LYS A 366 5.42 27.09 1.01
N SER A 367 5.25 28.10 0.16
CA SER A 367 5.76 29.44 0.47
C SER A 367 4.92 30.06 1.59
N ASP A 368 5.57 30.84 2.44
CA ASP A 368 4.97 31.41 3.66
C ASP A 368 3.79 32.36 3.37
N THR A 369 3.70 32.85 2.13
CA THR A 369 2.50 33.52 1.62
C THR A 369 1.53 32.44 1.14
N GLY A 370 0.50 32.08 1.93
CA GLY A 370 -0.50 31.05 1.62
C GLY A 370 -1.36 31.23 0.34
N LYS A 371 -0.86 31.99 -0.64
CA LYS A 371 -1.40 32.24 -1.97
C LYS A 371 -0.72 31.41 -3.08
N GLU A 372 0.45 30.80 -2.86
CA GLU A 372 1.10 29.97 -3.90
C GLU A 372 0.87 28.47 -3.72
N ARG A 373 0.97 27.73 -4.84
CA ARG A 373 0.72 26.28 -4.94
C ARG A 373 1.84 25.48 -4.27
N THR A 374 1.49 24.35 -3.65
CA THR A 374 2.50 23.41 -3.11
C THR A 374 3.42 22.92 -4.22
N GLN A 375 4.72 22.88 -3.93
CA GLN A 375 5.75 22.38 -4.85
C GLN A 375 6.53 21.22 -4.23
N LEU A 376 7.24 20.47 -5.07
CA LEU A 376 8.18 19.45 -4.61
C LEU A 376 9.43 20.10 -4.02
N ALA A 377 9.90 19.56 -2.90
CA ALA A 377 11.14 19.98 -2.25
C ALA A 377 12.37 19.45 -3.00
N SER A 378 13.49 20.16 -2.94
CA SER A 378 14.76 19.66 -3.45
C SER A 378 15.21 18.39 -2.70
N LEU A 379 15.79 17.44 -3.41
CA LEU A 379 16.46 16.30 -2.80
C LEU A 379 17.87 16.71 -2.30
N PRO A 380 18.57 15.85 -1.52
CA PRO A 380 19.95 16.11 -1.16
C PRO A 380 20.81 16.45 -2.39
N PRO A 381 21.82 17.33 -2.26
CA PRO A 381 22.63 17.79 -3.40
C PRO A 381 23.24 16.64 -4.22
N LEU A 382 23.47 16.91 -5.50
CA LEU A 382 24.23 16.02 -6.39
C LEU A 382 25.69 15.96 -5.91
N ILE A 383 26.24 14.75 -5.79
CA ILE A 383 27.66 14.58 -5.44
C ILE A 383 28.54 14.72 -6.67
N ASN A 384 29.75 15.26 -6.48
CA ASN A 384 30.76 15.37 -7.53
C ASN A 384 31.78 14.20 -7.46
N ASP A 385 31.29 12.96 -7.45
CA ASP A 385 32.10 11.73 -7.51
C ASP A 385 31.66 10.89 -8.72
N SER A 386 32.40 11.03 -9.83
CA SER A 386 32.09 10.35 -11.10
C SER A 386 32.14 8.82 -10.96
N LYS A 387 33.01 8.29 -10.09
CA LYS A 387 33.14 6.85 -9.84
C LYS A 387 31.97 6.32 -9.02
N ALA A 388 31.50 7.04 -8.01
CA ALA A 388 30.31 6.64 -7.27
C ALA A 388 29.05 6.70 -8.15
N CYS A 389 28.93 7.74 -8.98
CA CYS A 389 27.79 7.94 -9.87
C CYS A 389 27.71 6.92 -11.01
N SER A 390 28.84 6.42 -11.52
CA SER A 390 28.85 5.42 -12.60
C SER A 390 28.27 4.06 -12.18
N TYR A 391 28.42 3.68 -10.91
CA TYR A 391 27.82 2.47 -10.33
C TYR A 391 26.48 2.74 -9.61
N CYS A 392 25.91 3.93 -9.77
CA CYS A 392 24.66 4.29 -9.10
C CYS A 392 23.45 3.71 -9.83
N SER A 393 22.75 2.77 -9.19
CA SER A 393 21.49 2.18 -9.69
C SER A 393 20.36 3.21 -9.87
N GLN A 394 20.44 4.35 -9.18
CA GLN A 394 19.44 5.42 -9.22
C GLN A 394 19.81 6.57 -10.18
N LYS A 395 20.83 6.41 -11.03
CA LYS A 395 21.33 7.47 -11.93
C LYS A 395 20.23 8.10 -12.78
N GLN A 396 19.38 7.26 -13.41
CA GLN A 396 18.27 7.73 -14.23
C GLN A 396 17.25 8.57 -13.43
N ASN A 397 16.81 8.08 -12.27
CA ASN A 397 15.85 8.81 -11.41
C ASN A 397 16.47 10.09 -10.85
N CYS A 398 17.76 10.06 -10.53
CA CYS A 398 18.52 11.19 -10.04
C CYS A 398 18.55 12.34 -11.06
N ALA A 399 18.90 12.03 -12.31
CA ALA A 399 18.91 12.97 -13.42
C ALA A 399 17.50 13.48 -13.77
N LEU A 400 16.52 12.57 -13.81
CA LEU A 400 15.12 12.91 -14.08
C LEU A 400 14.56 13.88 -13.03
N TYR A 401 14.78 13.62 -11.74
CA TYR A 401 14.32 14.50 -10.67
C TYR A 401 15.00 15.87 -10.74
N SER A 402 16.31 15.89 -10.98
CA SER A 402 17.06 17.14 -11.13
C SER A 402 16.49 18.00 -12.26
N ARG A 403 16.27 17.42 -13.44
CA ARG A 403 15.75 18.14 -14.60
C ARG A 403 14.26 18.53 -14.49
N ALA A 404 13.42 17.66 -13.93
CA ALA A 404 11.97 17.89 -13.85
C ALA A 404 11.53 18.74 -12.65
N VAL A 405 12.36 18.87 -11.62
CA VAL A 405 12.01 19.57 -10.36
C VAL A 405 13.02 20.66 -10.04
N GLU A 406 14.29 20.32 -9.83
CA GLU A 406 15.27 21.22 -9.21
C GLU A 406 15.81 22.30 -10.16
N GLN A 407 15.94 21.99 -11.46
CA GLN A 407 16.39 22.99 -12.45
C GLN A 407 15.37 24.12 -12.65
N GLN A 408 14.10 23.91 -12.32
CA GLN A 408 13.09 24.98 -12.31
C GLN A 408 13.28 25.95 -11.12
N GLN A 409 14.07 25.55 -10.12
CA GLN A 409 14.30 26.30 -8.88
C GLN A 409 15.65 27.04 -8.88
N ASN A 410 16.35 27.15 -10.02
CA ASN A 410 17.64 27.85 -10.19
C ASN A 410 18.76 27.36 -9.25
N HIS A 411 18.79 26.08 -8.89
CA HIS A 411 19.90 25.52 -8.13
C HIS A 411 21.19 25.45 -8.96
N PHE A 412 22.32 25.83 -8.36
CA PHE A 412 23.64 25.71 -9.00
C PHE A 412 24.05 24.23 -9.14
N ILE A 413 24.35 23.80 -10.36
CA ILE A 413 24.83 22.45 -10.69
C ILE A 413 26.17 22.62 -11.41
N SER A 414 27.19 21.83 -11.04
CA SER A 414 28.48 21.89 -11.73
C SER A 414 28.33 21.47 -13.21
N PRO A 415 29.11 22.06 -14.14
CA PRO A 415 28.98 21.77 -15.57
C PRO A 415 29.10 20.27 -15.93
N ASP A 416 30.02 19.55 -15.30
CA ASP A 416 30.24 18.12 -15.56
C ASP A 416 29.03 17.26 -15.15
N VAL A 417 28.42 17.59 -14.00
CA VAL A 417 27.22 16.90 -13.52
C VAL A 417 26.01 17.27 -14.37
N LEU A 418 25.91 18.52 -14.83
CA LEU A 418 24.86 18.97 -15.73
C LEU A 418 24.89 18.20 -17.05
N ALA A 419 26.05 18.04 -17.67
CA ALA A 419 26.21 17.26 -18.90
C ALA A 419 25.78 15.79 -18.70
N ALA A 420 26.08 15.19 -17.55
CA ALA A 420 25.63 13.83 -17.22
C ALA A 420 24.10 13.76 -17.04
N VAL A 421 23.48 14.77 -16.43
CA VAL A 421 22.01 14.87 -16.29
C VAL A 421 21.34 15.01 -17.65
N GLU A 422 21.89 15.86 -18.52
CA GLU A 422 21.39 16.07 -19.88
C GLU A 422 21.44 14.80 -20.73
N ASN A 423 22.57 14.07 -20.70
CA ASN A 423 22.72 12.83 -21.44
C ASN A 423 21.68 11.76 -21.06
N GLU A 424 21.34 11.66 -19.77
CA GLU A 424 20.34 10.71 -19.26
C GLU A 424 18.89 11.12 -19.55
N THR A 425 18.64 12.37 -19.99
CA THR A 425 17.28 12.93 -20.10
C THR A 425 16.99 13.61 -21.43
N GLN A 426 17.94 13.66 -22.37
CA GLN A 426 17.81 14.32 -23.67
C GLN A 426 16.67 13.77 -24.55
N HIS A 427 16.24 12.51 -24.33
CA HIS A 427 15.13 11.89 -25.04
C HIS A 427 13.74 12.34 -24.54
N LEU A 428 13.68 13.16 -23.48
CA LEU A 428 12.43 13.63 -22.87
C LEU A 428 12.07 15.04 -23.34
N LYS A 429 10.81 15.23 -23.73
CA LYS A 429 10.23 16.54 -24.08
C LYS A 429 9.82 17.30 -22.81
N PRO A 430 9.65 18.64 -22.86
CA PRO A 430 9.11 19.42 -21.74
C PRO A 430 7.77 18.88 -21.20
N SER A 431 6.86 18.45 -22.08
CA SER A 431 5.57 17.84 -21.71
C SER A 431 5.75 16.56 -20.87
N HIS A 432 6.80 15.78 -21.14
CA HIS A 432 7.10 14.53 -20.41
C HIS A 432 7.58 14.85 -18.99
N LEU A 433 8.45 15.86 -18.85
CA LEU A 433 8.97 16.33 -17.57
C LEU A 433 7.86 16.95 -16.71
N GLU A 434 6.98 17.77 -17.29
CA GLU A 434 5.82 18.36 -16.62
C GLU A 434 4.84 17.28 -16.13
N TYR A 435 4.56 16.28 -16.97
CA TYR A 435 3.72 15.14 -16.59
C TYR A 435 4.34 14.37 -15.42
N PHE A 436 5.65 14.10 -15.45
CA PHE A 436 6.36 13.44 -14.35
C PHE A 436 6.28 14.26 -13.06
N HIS A 437 6.61 15.57 -13.13
CA HIS A 437 6.56 16.49 -12.01
C HIS A 437 5.19 16.49 -11.33
N LEU A 438 4.12 16.70 -12.12
CA LEU A 438 2.76 16.79 -11.62
C LEU A 438 2.31 15.49 -10.95
N TRP A 439 2.54 14.33 -11.58
CA TRP A 439 2.15 13.05 -10.99
C TRP A 439 2.98 12.70 -9.75
N TYR A 440 4.27 13.06 -9.73
CA TYR A 440 5.11 12.86 -8.56
C TYR A 440 4.60 13.70 -7.38
N LEU A 441 4.24 14.97 -7.61
CA LEU A 441 3.63 15.85 -6.60
C LEU A 441 2.31 15.28 -6.07
N MET A 442 1.38 14.91 -6.95
CA MET A 442 0.09 14.36 -6.55
C MET A 442 0.22 13.06 -5.75
N LEU A 443 1.12 12.15 -6.15
CA LEU A 443 1.39 10.92 -5.41
C LEU A 443 2.00 11.21 -4.03
N THR A 444 2.88 12.22 -3.95
CA THR A 444 3.50 12.64 -2.69
C THR A 444 2.47 13.21 -1.72
N LEU A 445 1.59 14.11 -2.21
CA LEU A 445 0.50 14.70 -1.43
C LEU A 445 -0.49 13.64 -0.91
N GLU A 446 -0.86 12.68 -1.76
CA GLU A 446 -1.75 11.56 -1.37
C GLU A 446 -1.08 10.63 -0.35
N SER A 447 0.23 10.36 -0.49
CA SER A 447 0.98 9.55 0.48
C SER A 447 1.05 10.23 1.84
N GLN A 448 1.48 11.50 1.89
CA GLN A 448 1.58 12.26 3.14
C GLN A 448 0.24 12.36 3.88
N TYR A 449 -0.87 12.48 3.14
CA TYR A 449 -2.21 12.47 3.73
C TYR A 449 -2.54 11.15 4.43
N LYS A 450 -2.17 10.02 3.82
CA LYS A 450 -2.39 8.68 4.38
C LYS A 450 -1.52 8.45 5.62
N ASP A 451 -0.24 8.80 5.51
CA ASP A 451 0.72 8.66 6.61
C ASP A 451 0.31 9.51 7.83
N GLY A 452 -0.26 10.69 7.61
CA GLY A 452 -0.71 11.59 8.67
C GLY A 452 -1.93 11.08 9.47
N LYS A 453 -2.83 10.30 8.87
CA LYS A 453 -4.10 9.89 9.53
C LYS A 453 -4.06 8.56 10.26
N LYS A 454 -3.18 7.63 9.86
CA LYS A 454 -3.22 6.22 10.32
C LYS A 454 -1.84 5.57 10.39
N SER A 455 -0.88 6.29 10.95
CA SER A 455 0.51 5.83 11.06
C SER A 455 0.64 4.63 12.01
N CYS A 456 1.51 3.68 11.65
CA CYS A 456 1.97 2.59 12.51
C CYS A 456 2.45 3.07 13.88
N ARG A 457 2.79 4.35 14.04
CA ARG A 457 3.15 4.96 15.34
C ARG A 457 2.15 4.69 16.45
N ASN A 458 0.87 4.61 16.11
CA ASN A 458 -0.18 4.36 17.10
C ASN A 458 -0.03 2.98 17.76
N ILE A 459 0.68 2.03 17.14
CA ILE A 459 0.96 0.71 17.72
C ILE A 459 1.80 0.84 19.00
N TRP A 460 2.82 1.72 19.01
CA TRP A 460 3.71 1.92 20.16
C TRP A 460 3.41 3.17 20.99
N MET A 461 2.62 4.11 20.46
CA MET A 461 2.24 5.33 21.18
C MET A 461 0.91 5.21 21.94
N ILE A 462 0.00 4.33 21.50
CA ILE A 462 -1.35 4.21 22.08
C ILE A 462 -1.57 2.80 22.66
N PRO A 463 -2.03 2.67 23.92
CA PRO A 463 -2.37 1.39 24.53
C PRO A 463 -3.42 0.62 23.71
N ALA A 464 -3.30 -0.71 23.68
CA ALA A 464 -4.21 -1.56 22.90
C ALA A 464 -5.69 -1.37 23.30
N ALA A 465 -5.96 -1.21 24.60
CA ALA A 465 -7.31 -0.98 25.12
C ALA A 465 -7.98 0.29 24.58
N GLU A 466 -7.22 1.34 24.29
CA GLU A 466 -7.75 2.57 23.71
C GLU A 466 -7.94 2.44 22.19
N ARG A 467 -6.99 1.81 21.49
CA ARG A 467 -7.13 1.53 20.05
C ARG A 467 -8.27 0.57 19.74
N GLU A 468 -8.54 -0.38 20.63
CA GLU A 468 -9.66 -1.32 20.49
C GLU A 468 -11.02 -0.59 20.47
N LYS A 469 -11.18 0.50 21.23
CA LYS A 469 -12.39 1.36 21.17
C LYS A 469 -12.61 1.97 19.78
N HIS A 470 -11.56 2.08 18.97
CA HIS A 470 -11.60 2.59 17.61
C HIS A 470 -11.81 1.48 16.55
N GLY A 471 -11.71 0.20 16.93
CA GLY A 471 -11.92 -0.97 16.05
C GLY A 471 -10.67 -1.45 15.31
N ASP A 472 -9.60 -0.65 15.27
CA ASP A 472 -8.36 -0.91 14.50
C ASP A 472 -7.35 -1.83 15.22
N CYS A 473 -7.67 -2.33 16.42
CA CYS A 473 -6.77 -3.16 17.22
C CYS A 473 -7.57 -4.19 18.02
N ILE A 474 -6.95 -5.32 18.33
CA ILE A 474 -7.42 -6.31 19.28
C ILE A 474 -6.31 -6.59 20.28
N GLY A 475 -6.49 -6.16 21.53
CA GLY A 475 -5.61 -6.48 22.64
C GLY A 475 -6.01 -7.76 23.39
N ASN A 476 -5.21 -8.10 24.38
CA ASN A 476 -5.36 -9.18 25.35
C ASN A 476 -5.45 -10.58 24.73
N MET A 477 -4.62 -10.83 23.71
CA MET A 477 -4.64 -12.07 22.94
C MET A 477 -3.52 -13.02 23.38
N ILE A 478 -3.80 -14.31 23.44
CA ILE A 478 -2.81 -15.37 23.67
C ILE A 478 -2.78 -16.30 22.46
N ARG A 479 -1.60 -16.82 22.15
CA ARG A 479 -1.46 -17.83 21.10
C ARG A 479 -2.05 -19.15 21.60
N VAL A 480 -2.97 -19.72 20.82
CA VAL A 480 -3.55 -21.03 21.04
C VAL A 480 -3.14 -21.97 19.91
N GLU A 481 -3.16 -23.27 20.19
CA GLU A 481 -2.76 -24.33 19.24
C GLU A 481 -1.27 -24.30 18.85
N CYS A 482 -0.83 -25.32 18.11
CA CYS A 482 0.53 -25.38 17.56
C CYS A 482 0.60 -24.60 16.26
N VAL A 483 1.69 -23.85 16.05
CA VAL A 483 1.91 -23.09 14.81
C VAL A 483 2.08 -24.07 13.64
N GLN A 484 1.30 -23.88 12.58
CA GLN A 484 1.37 -24.72 11.39
C GLN A 484 2.17 -24.00 10.29
N LYS A 485 3.20 -24.65 9.76
CA LYS A 485 3.93 -24.15 8.59
C LYS A 485 3.11 -24.46 7.32
N VAL A 486 2.63 -23.44 6.64
CA VAL A 486 1.86 -23.59 5.39
C VAL A 486 2.79 -23.69 4.19
N SER A 487 3.82 -22.83 4.15
CA SER A 487 4.92 -22.86 3.20
C SER A 487 6.14 -22.16 3.78
N ASP A 488 7.27 -22.17 3.09
CA ASP A 488 8.49 -21.48 3.53
C ASP A 488 8.20 -19.97 3.71
N GLY A 489 8.40 -19.48 4.95
CA GLY A 489 8.12 -18.10 5.33
C GLY A 489 6.65 -17.76 5.61
N LEU A 490 5.74 -18.74 5.68
CA LEU A 490 4.33 -18.53 6.02
C LEU A 490 3.83 -19.51 7.08
N TYR A 491 3.39 -18.97 8.21
CA TYR A 491 3.05 -19.70 9.43
C TYR A 491 1.67 -19.32 9.93
N LEU A 492 0.78 -20.30 10.05
CA LEU A 492 -0.57 -20.11 10.60
C LEU A 492 -0.52 -20.09 12.12
N HIS A 493 -1.02 -19.00 12.68
CA HIS A 493 -1.14 -18.76 14.11
C HIS A 493 -2.61 -18.56 14.48
N CYS A 494 -3.04 -19.18 15.58
CA CYS A 494 -4.36 -18.97 16.15
C CYS A 494 -4.22 -18.17 17.44
N PHE A 495 -5.04 -17.13 17.60
CA PHE A 495 -5.07 -16.27 18.78
C PHE A 495 -6.46 -16.29 19.41
N GLN A 496 -6.51 -16.26 20.74
CA GLN A 496 -7.74 -16.19 21.53
C GLN A 496 -7.58 -15.18 22.66
N ARG A 497 -8.66 -14.54 23.12
CA ARG A 497 -8.59 -13.68 24.31
C ARG A 497 -8.29 -14.46 25.58
N LYS A 498 -7.42 -13.91 26.42
CA LYS A 498 -7.11 -14.49 27.74
C LYS A 498 -8.31 -14.46 28.69
N LYS A 499 -9.11 -13.38 28.66
CA LYS A 499 -10.36 -13.20 29.44
C LYS A 499 -11.38 -12.39 28.62
N GLY A 500 -12.67 -12.76 28.68
CA GLY A 500 -13.80 -12.06 28.03
C GLY A 500 -14.23 -12.64 26.66
N SER A 501 -15.38 -12.18 26.16
CA SER A 501 -15.88 -12.49 24.81
C SER A 501 -15.10 -11.73 23.72
N ALA A 502 -15.17 -12.18 22.46
CA ALA A 502 -14.50 -11.48 21.37
C ALA A 502 -15.03 -10.04 21.23
N PRO A 503 -14.15 -9.06 20.94
CA PRO A 503 -14.56 -7.68 20.77
C PRO A 503 -15.24 -7.45 19.42
N ALA A 504 -16.06 -6.41 19.35
CA ALA A 504 -16.59 -5.86 18.11
C ALA A 504 -15.45 -5.19 17.31
N THR A 505 -14.66 -5.99 16.60
CA THR A 505 -13.53 -5.53 15.77
C THR A 505 -13.99 -5.16 14.36
N THR A 506 -13.28 -4.23 13.71
CA THR A 506 -13.45 -3.98 12.27
C THR A 506 -12.52 -4.84 11.40
N LEU A 507 -11.67 -5.68 12.00
CA LEU A 507 -10.78 -6.59 11.27
C LEU A 507 -11.57 -7.68 10.56
N MET A 508 -11.38 -7.77 9.26
CA MET A 508 -12.02 -8.73 8.36
C MET A 508 -10.99 -9.73 7.82
N ILE A 509 -11.49 -10.87 7.31
CA ILE A 509 -10.65 -11.83 6.57
C ILE A 509 -9.96 -11.11 5.39
N GLY A 510 -8.64 -11.26 5.31
CA GLY A 510 -7.79 -10.65 4.30
C GLY A 510 -7.13 -9.34 4.72
N ASP A 511 -7.50 -8.77 5.87
CA ASP A 511 -6.86 -7.57 6.39
C ASP A 511 -5.42 -7.85 6.82
N ARG A 512 -4.54 -6.87 6.61
CA ARG A 512 -3.14 -6.96 7.00
C ARG A 512 -3.00 -6.57 8.46
N VAL A 513 -2.20 -7.32 9.21
CA VAL A 513 -2.04 -7.13 10.65
C VAL A 513 -0.57 -7.17 11.06
N VAL A 514 -0.22 -6.34 12.03
CA VAL A 514 1.04 -6.41 12.78
C VAL A 514 0.75 -7.05 14.12
N VAL A 515 1.56 -8.06 14.48
CA VAL A 515 1.49 -8.73 15.78
C VAL A 515 2.62 -8.22 16.66
N SER A 516 2.28 -7.73 17.85
CA SER A 516 3.24 -7.25 18.86
C SER A 516 2.91 -7.82 20.24
N GLY A 517 3.87 -7.84 21.15
CA GLY A 517 3.60 -8.00 22.59
C GLY A 517 2.90 -6.75 23.13
N GLU A 518 1.95 -6.93 24.05
CA GLU A 518 1.16 -5.82 24.60
C GLU A 518 1.80 -5.20 25.85
N ALA A 519 2.29 -6.03 26.78
CA ALA A 519 2.87 -5.57 28.04
C ALA A 519 4.38 -5.27 27.95
N ASP A 520 5.04 -5.82 26.94
CA ASP A 520 6.48 -5.71 26.76
C ASP A 520 6.80 -4.89 25.51
N SER A 521 7.27 -3.67 25.71
CA SER A 521 7.65 -2.76 24.62
C SER A 521 8.80 -3.30 23.77
N THR A 522 9.58 -4.27 24.28
CA THR A 522 10.65 -4.90 23.52
C THR A 522 10.11 -5.83 22.43
N LEU A 523 8.88 -6.34 22.57
CA LEU A 523 8.22 -7.25 21.64
C LEU A 523 7.39 -6.51 20.58
N LEU A 524 7.83 -5.34 20.14
CA LEU A 524 7.18 -4.57 19.09
C LEU A 524 7.45 -5.19 17.69
N GLY A 525 6.41 -5.26 16.85
CA GLY A 525 6.56 -5.62 15.43
C GLY A 525 7.14 -7.01 15.19
N LEU A 526 6.69 -8.01 15.95
CA LEU A 526 7.25 -9.37 15.92
C LEU A 526 7.06 -10.06 14.57
N ALA A 527 5.86 -9.94 14.01
CA ALA A 527 5.47 -10.56 12.75
C ALA A 527 4.39 -9.74 12.05
N ILE A 528 4.35 -9.85 10.74
CA ILE A 528 3.35 -9.21 9.88
C ILE A 528 2.65 -10.30 9.09
N GLY A 529 1.35 -10.14 8.86
CA GLY A 529 0.60 -11.14 8.13
C GLY A 529 -0.78 -10.69 7.73
N TYR A 530 -1.62 -11.68 7.43
CA TYR A 530 -2.99 -11.47 7.01
C TYR A 530 -3.94 -12.29 7.86
N VAL A 531 -5.10 -11.70 8.18
CA VAL A 531 -6.19 -12.40 8.84
C VAL A 531 -6.76 -13.45 7.88
N GLN A 532 -6.76 -14.72 8.28
CA GLN A 532 -7.29 -15.82 7.48
C GLN A 532 -8.72 -16.18 7.89
N GLN A 533 -9.00 -16.20 9.18
CA GLN A 533 -10.32 -16.53 9.73
C GLN A 533 -10.60 -15.69 10.98
N VAL A 534 -11.85 -15.26 11.13
CA VAL A 534 -12.37 -14.58 12.31
C VAL A 534 -13.58 -15.36 12.79
N ASN A 535 -13.44 -16.04 13.92
CA ASN A 535 -14.51 -16.73 14.63
C ASN A 535 -14.89 -15.92 15.88
N GLY A 536 -16.09 -16.11 16.41
CA GLY A 536 -16.59 -15.35 17.57
C GLY A 536 -15.78 -15.48 18.87
N SER A 537 -14.72 -16.30 18.91
CA SER A 537 -13.78 -16.41 20.03
C SER A 537 -12.30 -16.51 19.62
N LYS A 538 -11.99 -16.67 18.32
CA LYS A 538 -10.64 -16.97 17.82
C LYS A 538 -10.35 -16.22 16.53
N ILE A 539 -9.11 -15.80 16.35
CA ILE A 539 -8.62 -15.17 15.12
C ILE A 539 -7.39 -15.93 14.64
N SER A 540 -7.42 -16.35 13.39
CA SER A 540 -6.30 -17.05 12.76
C SER A 540 -5.63 -16.14 11.76
N CYS A 541 -4.31 -16.00 11.87
CA CYS A 541 -3.49 -15.16 11.00
C CYS A 541 -2.38 -15.98 10.35
N LEU A 542 -2.14 -15.72 9.06
CA LEU A 542 -0.98 -16.25 8.35
C LEU A 542 0.14 -15.21 8.43
N LEU A 543 1.18 -15.51 9.21
CA LEU A 543 2.28 -14.61 9.56
C LEU A 543 3.57 -14.99 8.84
N ASP A 544 4.45 -14.01 8.64
CA ASP A 544 5.76 -14.17 8.00
C ASP A 544 6.84 -14.82 8.89
N ARG A 545 6.56 -14.98 10.19
CA ARG A 545 7.51 -15.54 11.17
C ARG A 545 6.85 -16.57 12.08
N ASN A 546 7.65 -17.54 12.53
CA ASN A 546 7.22 -18.55 13.48
C ASN A 546 7.37 -18.03 14.91
N LEU A 547 6.26 -17.72 15.57
CA LEU A 547 6.28 -17.18 16.93
C LEU A 547 6.32 -18.27 18.02
N SER A 548 6.52 -19.55 17.69
CA SER A 548 6.49 -20.66 18.66
C SER A 548 7.52 -20.53 19.78
N ARG A 549 8.66 -19.87 19.53
CA ARG A 549 9.73 -19.63 20.52
C ARG A 549 9.31 -18.63 21.60
N ILE A 550 8.29 -17.81 21.34
CA ILE A 550 7.76 -16.86 22.32
C ILE A 550 6.88 -17.61 23.34
N PRO A 551 7.04 -17.36 24.66
CA PRO A 551 6.27 -18.02 25.72
C PRO A 551 4.76 -17.96 25.49
N LYS A 552 4.04 -19.04 25.83
CA LYS A 552 2.59 -19.18 25.56
C LYS A 552 1.71 -18.21 26.37
N ASP A 553 2.20 -17.75 27.51
CA ASP A 553 1.55 -16.81 28.42
C ASP A 553 1.73 -15.34 28.02
N THR A 554 2.59 -15.07 27.03
CA THR A 554 2.78 -13.75 26.43
C THR A 554 1.45 -13.20 25.91
N ILE A 555 1.15 -11.96 26.30
CA ILE A 555 -0.03 -11.24 25.83
C ILE A 555 0.34 -10.48 24.57
N PHE A 556 -0.36 -10.78 23.49
CA PHE A 556 -0.23 -10.18 22.18
C PHE A 556 -1.34 -9.18 21.92
N ARG A 557 -1.03 -8.23 21.04
CA ARG A 557 -1.97 -7.34 20.37
C ARG A 557 -1.86 -7.53 18.86
N LEU A 558 -3.00 -7.45 18.19
CA LEU A 558 -3.12 -7.49 16.73
C LEU A 558 -3.63 -6.14 16.26
N ASP A 559 -2.78 -5.40 15.54
CA ASP A 559 -3.11 -4.08 15.05
C ASP A 559 -3.34 -4.14 13.54
N HIS A 560 -4.43 -3.53 13.08
CA HIS A 560 -4.68 -3.35 11.66
C HIS A 560 -3.57 -2.50 11.06
N GLU A 561 -2.87 -3.05 10.07
CA GLU A 561 -1.98 -2.30 9.20
C GLU A 561 -2.82 -1.93 7.98
N GLU A 562 -3.22 -0.66 7.84
CA GLU A 562 -3.75 -0.23 6.56
C GLU A 562 -2.66 -0.43 5.53
N GLY A 563 -2.85 -1.44 4.69
CA GLY A 563 -1.93 -1.72 3.60
C GLY A 563 -1.85 -0.47 2.74
N ALA A 564 -0.75 0.26 2.86
CA ALA A 564 -0.42 1.26 1.87
C ALA A 564 -0.39 0.50 0.54
N PHE A 565 -1.35 0.78 -0.35
CA PHE A 565 -1.03 0.72 -1.76
C PHE A 565 0.10 1.73 -1.93
N GLY A 566 1.33 1.27 -1.70
CA GLY A 566 2.50 2.12 -1.59
C GLY A 566 2.68 2.89 -2.89
N THR A 567 3.28 4.06 -2.78
CA THR A 567 3.66 4.87 -3.94
C THR A 567 4.71 4.18 -4.81
N ASP A 568 5.34 3.11 -4.34
CA ASP A 568 6.39 2.35 -5.03
C ASP A 568 6.00 1.92 -6.45
N ALA A 569 4.85 1.25 -6.61
CA ALA A 569 4.41 0.76 -7.92
C ALA A 569 4.05 1.91 -8.88
N PRO A 570 3.22 2.92 -8.50
CA PRO A 570 2.95 4.04 -9.40
C PRO A 570 4.19 4.88 -9.71
N LEU A 571 5.07 5.14 -8.74
CA LEU A 571 6.35 5.85 -8.98
C LEU A 571 7.26 5.05 -9.90
N GLY A 572 7.34 3.73 -9.71
CA GLY A 572 8.11 2.87 -10.60
C GLY A 572 7.57 2.83 -12.03
N ASN A 573 6.26 2.84 -12.21
CA ASN A 573 5.64 2.95 -13.54
C ASN A 573 5.90 4.33 -14.18
N LEU A 574 5.92 5.41 -13.40
CA LEU A 574 6.27 6.75 -13.89
C LEU A 574 7.75 6.83 -14.29
N SER A 575 8.65 6.33 -13.45
CA SER A 575 10.07 6.22 -13.75
C SER A 575 10.31 5.43 -15.03
N LYS A 576 9.66 4.25 -15.15
CA LYS A 576 9.72 3.42 -16.35
C LYS A 576 9.17 4.15 -17.59
N LEU A 577 8.10 4.91 -17.46
CA LEU A 577 7.54 5.72 -18.56
C LEU A 577 8.52 6.77 -19.06
N MET A 578 9.37 7.30 -18.19
CA MET A 578 10.43 8.25 -18.56
C MET A 578 11.72 7.56 -19.07
N GLY A 579 11.78 6.23 -19.10
CA GLY A 579 12.92 5.49 -19.63
C GLY A 579 13.14 5.70 -21.12
N ASN A 580 14.39 5.58 -21.55
CA ASN A 580 14.78 5.61 -22.96
C ASN A 580 14.59 4.22 -23.59
N SER A 581 13.35 3.83 -23.84
CA SER A 581 13.03 2.59 -24.57
C SER A 581 11.88 2.82 -25.56
N PRO A 582 11.83 2.06 -26.67
CA PRO A 582 10.78 2.24 -27.69
C PRO A 582 9.36 2.10 -27.13
N ALA A 583 9.16 1.17 -26.19
CA ALA A 583 7.86 0.99 -25.54
C ALA A 583 7.46 2.21 -24.70
N SER A 584 8.41 2.80 -23.97
CA SER A 584 8.17 3.97 -23.12
C SER A 584 7.93 5.21 -23.98
N GLU A 585 8.73 5.41 -25.03
CA GLU A 585 8.53 6.49 -26.00
C GLU A 585 7.15 6.43 -26.65
N ARG A 586 6.74 5.25 -27.14
CA ARG A 586 5.39 5.05 -27.70
C ARG A 586 4.30 5.41 -26.69
N LEU A 587 4.42 4.96 -25.44
CA LEU A 587 3.44 5.27 -24.40
C LEU A 587 3.43 6.77 -24.05
N ARG A 588 4.59 7.45 -24.00
CA ARG A 588 4.66 8.91 -23.82
C ARG A 588 3.95 9.64 -24.94
N ASN A 589 4.20 9.24 -26.19
CA ASN A 589 3.56 9.85 -27.36
C ASN A 589 2.03 9.68 -27.33
N LEU A 590 1.52 8.49 -26.97
CA LEU A 590 0.08 8.22 -26.93
C LEU A 590 -0.63 8.88 -25.73
N ILE A 591 0.01 8.89 -24.55
CA ILE A 591 -0.64 9.23 -23.27
C ILE A 591 -0.37 10.69 -22.86
N ILE A 592 0.84 11.18 -23.07
CA ILE A 592 1.25 12.52 -22.68
C ILE A 592 1.03 13.49 -23.84
N ASP A 593 1.56 13.14 -25.03
CA ASP A 593 1.49 14.00 -26.22
C ASP A 593 0.18 13.81 -27.03
N PHE A 594 -0.69 12.90 -26.60
CA PHE A 594 -1.99 12.61 -27.21
C PHE A 594 -1.94 12.28 -28.71
N GLN A 595 -0.89 11.59 -29.16
CA GLN A 595 -0.81 11.09 -30.53
C GLN A 595 -2.07 10.28 -30.86
N LYS A 596 -2.71 10.62 -31.98
CA LYS A 596 -3.97 9.99 -32.40
C LYS A 596 -3.75 8.49 -32.68
N PRO A 597 -4.54 7.60 -32.08
CA PRO A 597 -4.44 6.16 -32.32
C PRO A 597 -4.83 5.82 -33.75
N GLN A 598 -4.12 4.86 -34.33
CA GLN A 598 -4.25 4.43 -35.71
C GLN A 598 -5.09 3.16 -35.83
N PHE A 599 -5.85 3.08 -36.92
CA PHE A 599 -6.69 1.94 -37.26
C PHE A 599 -6.47 1.55 -38.73
N ILE A 600 -6.34 0.26 -39.00
CA ILE A 600 -6.32 -0.27 -40.37
C ILE A 600 -7.72 -0.30 -40.97
N GLN A 601 -7.81 -0.32 -42.31
CA GLN A 601 -9.09 -0.19 -43.03
C GLN A 601 -9.84 -1.52 -43.21
N HIS A 602 -9.14 -2.65 -43.34
CA HIS A 602 -9.73 -3.94 -43.68
C HIS A 602 -9.40 -5.04 -42.67
N LEU A 603 -10.40 -5.86 -42.30
CA LEU A 603 -10.26 -7.00 -41.36
C LEU A 603 -9.65 -8.25 -42.01
N SER A 604 -9.69 -8.36 -43.34
CA SER A 604 -9.28 -9.56 -44.09
C SER A 604 -7.81 -9.93 -43.91
N SER A 605 -6.97 -8.96 -43.54
CA SER A 605 -5.55 -9.13 -43.26
C SER A 605 -5.21 -9.44 -41.79
N VAL A 606 -6.19 -9.40 -40.88
CA VAL A 606 -5.93 -9.48 -39.43
C VAL A 606 -6.13 -10.90 -38.88
N LEU A 607 -7.17 -11.59 -39.35
CA LEU A 607 -7.54 -12.90 -38.83
C LEU A 607 -7.08 -14.00 -39.80
N PRO A 608 -6.38 -15.04 -39.32
CA PRO A 608 -6.02 -16.19 -40.15
C PRO A 608 -7.29 -16.85 -40.70
N PRO A 609 -7.24 -17.45 -41.91
CA PRO A 609 -8.42 -18.06 -42.56
C PRO A 609 -9.15 -19.05 -41.66
N GLU A 610 -8.40 -19.86 -40.91
CA GLU A 610 -8.89 -20.89 -39.98
C GLU A 610 -9.68 -20.30 -38.80
N ALA A 611 -9.38 -19.07 -38.38
CA ALA A 611 -10.07 -18.41 -37.26
C ALA A 611 -11.40 -17.77 -37.67
N LYS A 612 -11.63 -17.51 -38.97
CA LYS A 612 -12.76 -16.71 -39.46
C LYS A 612 -14.12 -17.31 -39.07
N GLU A 613 -14.28 -18.62 -39.19
CA GLU A 613 -15.53 -19.31 -38.83
C GLU A 613 -15.80 -19.26 -37.32
N THR A 614 -14.78 -19.58 -36.51
CA THR A 614 -14.87 -19.51 -35.04
C THR A 614 -15.24 -18.11 -34.58
N VAL A 615 -14.58 -17.08 -35.12
CA VAL A 615 -14.86 -15.68 -34.83
C VAL A 615 -16.27 -15.29 -35.26
N ALA A 616 -16.72 -15.70 -36.45
CA ALA A 616 -18.08 -15.44 -36.91
C ALA A 616 -19.13 -16.05 -35.96
N ASN A 617 -18.90 -17.26 -35.46
CA ASN A 617 -19.79 -17.91 -34.50
C ASN A 617 -19.81 -17.20 -33.14
N ILE A 618 -18.66 -16.69 -32.66
CA ILE A 618 -18.62 -15.85 -31.45
C ILE A 618 -19.41 -14.56 -31.66
N LEU A 619 -19.21 -13.90 -32.81
CA LEU A 619 -19.88 -12.63 -33.13
C LEU A 619 -21.40 -12.80 -33.22
N LYS A 620 -21.94 -13.94 -33.69
CA LYS A 620 -23.39 -14.18 -33.76
C LYS A 620 -24.09 -13.94 -32.42
N GLY A 621 -23.45 -14.33 -31.30
CA GLY A 621 -24.02 -14.18 -29.95
C GLY A 621 -23.93 -12.76 -29.35
N LEU A 622 -23.37 -11.79 -30.07
CA LEU A 622 -23.17 -10.42 -29.59
C LEU A 622 -24.18 -9.44 -30.21
N ASN A 623 -24.55 -8.41 -29.45
CA ASN A 623 -25.35 -7.29 -29.97
C ASN A 623 -24.50 -6.36 -30.85
N LYS A 624 -25.14 -5.42 -31.57
CA LYS A 624 -24.47 -4.52 -32.52
C LYS A 624 -23.33 -3.70 -31.88
N PRO A 625 -23.51 -3.01 -30.73
CA PRO A 625 -22.40 -2.30 -30.06
C PRO A 625 -21.24 -3.20 -29.66
N GLN A 626 -21.52 -4.41 -29.17
CA GLN A 626 -20.48 -5.38 -28.82
C GLN A 626 -19.70 -5.84 -30.05
N LYS A 627 -20.37 -6.14 -31.17
CA LYS A 627 -19.72 -6.47 -32.46
C LYS A 627 -18.83 -5.32 -32.93
N GLN A 628 -19.29 -4.08 -32.82
CA GLN A 628 -18.50 -2.91 -33.17
C GLN A 628 -17.25 -2.78 -32.28
N ALA A 629 -17.34 -3.11 -30.99
CA ALA A 629 -16.19 -3.13 -30.10
C ALA A 629 -15.16 -4.16 -30.54
N MET A 630 -15.59 -5.38 -30.90
CA MET A 630 -14.67 -6.42 -31.40
C MET A 630 -13.96 -5.96 -32.69
N LYS A 631 -14.73 -5.40 -33.63
CA LYS A 631 -14.18 -4.85 -34.88
C LYS A 631 -13.13 -3.77 -34.62
N GLN A 632 -13.44 -2.81 -33.74
CA GLN A 632 -12.53 -1.70 -33.45
C GLN A 632 -11.21 -2.19 -32.85
N VAL A 633 -11.26 -3.14 -31.92
CA VAL A 633 -10.06 -3.73 -31.31
C VAL A 633 -9.20 -4.43 -32.36
N LEU A 634 -9.80 -5.25 -33.22
CA LEU A 634 -9.07 -5.97 -34.27
C LEU A 634 -8.41 -5.03 -35.29
N LEU A 635 -9.03 -3.89 -35.58
CA LEU A 635 -8.48 -2.89 -36.50
C LEU A 635 -7.46 -1.96 -35.84
N SER A 636 -7.31 -1.97 -34.51
CA SER A 636 -6.43 -1.04 -33.81
C SER A 636 -4.94 -1.40 -33.97
N LYS A 637 -4.11 -0.37 -34.15
CA LYS A 637 -2.64 -0.47 -34.05
C LYS A 637 -2.10 -0.01 -32.69
N ASP A 638 -2.86 0.81 -31.96
CA ASP A 638 -2.45 1.40 -30.69
C ASP A 638 -3.37 0.96 -29.55
N TYR A 639 -4.56 1.57 -29.45
CA TYR A 639 -5.51 1.24 -28.39
C TYR A 639 -6.97 1.42 -28.78
N THR A 640 -7.85 0.80 -27.99
CA THR A 640 -9.32 0.97 -28.07
C THR A 640 -9.89 1.19 -26.67
N LEU A 641 -10.88 2.08 -26.57
CA LEU A 641 -11.60 2.39 -25.34
C LEU A 641 -13.03 1.84 -25.45
N ILE A 642 -13.39 0.89 -24.59
CA ILE A 642 -14.74 0.34 -24.53
C ILE A 642 -15.46 0.96 -23.34
N VAL A 643 -16.42 1.85 -23.61
CA VAL A 643 -17.30 2.43 -22.60
C VAL A 643 -18.39 1.42 -22.28
N GLY A 644 -18.22 0.71 -21.18
CA GLY A 644 -19.16 -0.30 -20.71
C GLY A 644 -20.12 0.27 -19.67
N MET A 645 -21.25 0.83 -20.13
CA MET A 645 -22.28 1.37 -19.26
C MET A 645 -22.90 0.28 -18.34
N PRO A 646 -23.63 0.64 -17.27
CA PRO A 646 -24.21 -0.32 -16.34
C PRO A 646 -25.11 -1.35 -17.02
N GLY A 647 -24.97 -2.63 -16.66
CA GLY A 647 -25.79 -3.71 -17.21
C GLY A 647 -25.47 -4.15 -18.64
N THR A 648 -24.52 -3.51 -19.34
CA THR A 648 -24.23 -3.79 -20.77
C THR A 648 -23.43 -5.07 -21.04
N GLY A 649 -23.10 -5.80 -19.97
CA GLY A 649 -22.39 -7.07 -20.07
C GLY A 649 -20.88 -6.94 -20.33
N LYS A 650 -20.21 -5.92 -19.76
CA LYS A 650 -18.74 -5.72 -19.83
C LYS A 650 -17.94 -7.01 -19.77
N THR A 651 -18.12 -7.81 -18.73
CA THR A 651 -17.43 -9.09 -18.53
C THR A 651 -17.71 -10.09 -19.66
N THR A 652 -18.93 -10.12 -20.19
CA THR A 652 -19.30 -10.95 -21.35
C THR A 652 -18.62 -10.44 -22.63
N THR A 653 -18.56 -9.12 -22.83
CA THR A 653 -17.86 -8.49 -23.96
C THR A 653 -16.36 -8.76 -23.92
N ILE A 654 -15.72 -8.63 -22.75
CA ILE A 654 -14.30 -8.95 -22.57
C ILE A 654 -14.06 -10.44 -22.81
N CYS A 655 -14.91 -11.32 -22.26
CA CYS A 655 -14.78 -12.76 -22.50
C CYS A 655 -14.89 -13.12 -23.99
N ALA A 656 -15.82 -12.50 -24.72
CA ALA A 656 -15.93 -12.68 -26.17
C ALA A 656 -14.69 -12.15 -26.91
N LEU A 657 -14.17 -10.99 -26.49
CA LEU A 657 -12.95 -10.42 -27.05
C LEU A 657 -11.76 -11.34 -26.87
N VAL A 658 -11.52 -11.83 -25.64
CA VAL A 658 -10.44 -12.77 -25.34
C VAL A 658 -10.57 -14.04 -26.18
N ARG A 659 -11.79 -14.57 -26.37
CA ARG A 659 -12.04 -15.73 -27.24
C ARG A 659 -11.70 -15.46 -28.70
N ILE A 660 -12.03 -14.27 -29.22
CA ILE A 660 -11.70 -13.87 -30.60
C ILE A 660 -10.17 -13.73 -30.76
N LEU A 661 -9.51 -13.09 -29.81
CA LEU A 661 -8.06 -12.91 -29.83
C LEU A 661 -7.33 -14.26 -29.70
N TYR A 662 -7.81 -15.14 -28.81
CA TYR A 662 -7.30 -16.50 -28.65
C TYR A 662 -7.45 -17.33 -29.93
N ALA A 663 -8.64 -17.30 -30.56
CA ALA A 663 -8.86 -17.98 -31.83
C ALA A 663 -7.99 -17.41 -32.97
N GLY A 664 -7.67 -16.11 -32.92
CA GLY A 664 -6.74 -15.46 -33.85
C GLY A 664 -5.26 -15.74 -33.57
N GLY A 665 -4.92 -16.54 -32.55
CA GLY A 665 -3.53 -16.86 -32.20
C GLY A 665 -2.80 -15.76 -31.43
N PHE A 666 -3.49 -14.72 -30.96
CA PHE A 666 -2.87 -13.63 -30.22
C PHE A 666 -2.65 -13.97 -28.75
N SER A 667 -1.53 -13.50 -28.21
CA SER A 667 -1.24 -13.52 -26.79
C SER A 667 -1.95 -12.35 -26.07
N VAL A 668 -2.57 -12.63 -24.92
CA VAL A 668 -3.41 -11.66 -24.19
C VAL A 668 -3.01 -11.57 -22.73
N LEU A 669 -2.64 -10.37 -22.30
CA LEU A 669 -2.50 -9.99 -20.90
C LEU A 669 -3.83 -9.41 -20.38
N LEU A 670 -4.56 -10.19 -19.59
CA LEU A 670 -5.83 -9.78 -19.00
C LEU A 670 -5.62 -9.23 -17.58
N THR A 671 -6.02 -7.98 -17.35
CA THR A 671 -5.82 -7.31 -16.07
C THR A 671 -7.03 -6.52 -15.59
N SER A 672 -7.05 -6.26 -14.28
CA SER A 672 -7.95 -5.30 -13.63
C SER A 672 -7.34 -4.87 -12.29
N PHE A 673 -7.96 -3.91 -11.60
CA PHE A 673 -7.50 -3.48 -10.29
C PHE A 673 -7.74 -4.54 -9.21
N THR A 674 -8.91 -5.19 -9.23
CA THR A 674 -9.32 -6.15 -8.19
C THR A 674 -9.17 -7.59 -8.65
N HIS A 675 -8.90 -8.50 -7.70
CA HIS A 675 -8.87 -9.94 -8.00
C HIS A 675 -10.23 -10.45 -8.50
N THR A 676 -11.32 -10.00 -7.87
CA THR A 676 -12.68 -10.42 -8.21
C THR A 676 -13.07 -10.05 -9.65
N ALA A 677 -12.70 -8.85 -10.14
CA ALA A 677 -12.99 -8.46 -11.52
C ALA A 677 -12.31 -9.38 -12.55
N VAL A 678 -11.01 -9.66 -12.34
CA VAL A 678 -10.27 -10.61 -13.19
C VAL A 678 -10.92 -11.99 -13.15
N ASP A 679 -11.17 -12.52 -11.95
CA ASP A 679 -11.66 -13.88 -11.77
C ASP A 679 -13.07 -14.07 -12.34
N ASN A 680 -13.93 -13.04 -12.31
CA ASN A 680 -15.26 -13.06 -12.95
C ASN A 680 -15.18 -13.26 -14.47
N ILE A 681 -14.15 -12.71 -15.13
CA ILE A 681 -13.90 -12.93 -16.55
C ILE A 681 -13.40 -14.36 -16.78
N LEU A 682 -12.47 -14.82 -15.94
CA LEU A 682 -11.89 -16.17 -16.00
C LEU A 682 -12.94 -17.26 -15.78
N LEU A 683 -13.91 -17.05 -14.89
CA LEU A 683 -15.03 -17.97 -14.66
C LEU A 683 -15.87 -18.19 -15.93
N LYS A 684 -16.03 -17.15 -16.75
CA LYS A 684 -16.71 -17.28 -18.05
C LYS A 684 -15.82 -17.97 -19.07
N LEU A 685 -14.53 -17.61 -19.15
CA LEU A 685 -13.58 -18.24 -20.08
C LEU A 685 -13.42 -19.74 -19.83
N ALA A 686 -13.40 -20.16 -18.57
CA ALA A 686 -13.33 -21.58 -18.18
C ALA A 686 -14.53 -22.38 -18.71
N LYS A 687 -15.74 -21.78 -18.73
CA LYS A 687 -16.95 -22.42 -19.31
C LYS A 687 -16.84 -22.63 -20.82
N PHE A 688 -16.09 -21.78 -21.50
CA PHE A 688 -15.81 -21.91 -22.93
C PHE A 688 -14.55 -22.72 -23.24
N LYS A 689 -13.96 -23.38 -22.23
CA LYS A 689 -12.74 -24.19 -22.35
C LYS A 689 -11.55 -23.43 -22.98
N VAL A 690 -11.46 -22.12 -22.73
CA VAL A 690 -10.28 -21.32 -23.11
C VAL A 690 -9.21 -21.50 -22.04
N GLY A 691 -8.02 -21.90 -22.44
CA GLY A 691 -6.87 -22.03 -21.55
C GLY A 691 -6.30 -20.68 -21.14
N PHE A 692 -5.93 -20.53 -19.86
CA PHE A 692 -5.30 -19.34 -19.31
C PHE A 692 -4.45 -19.68 -18.08
N LEU A 693 -3.45 -18.83 -17.79
CA LEU A 693 -2.66 -18.87 -16.56
C LEU A 693 -3.07 -17.71 -15.65
N ARG A 694 -3.44 -18.00 -14.39
CA ARG A 694 -3.76 -16.99 -13.38
C ARG A 694 -2.56 -16.75 -12.45
N LEU A 695 -2.04 -15.54 -12.44
CA LEU A 695 -0.95 -15.15 -11.52
C LEU A 695 -1.51 -14.55 -10.23
N GLY A 696 -0.73 -14.61 -9.15
CA GLY A 696 -1.08 -14.03 -7.86
C GLY A 696 -1.44 -15.09 -6.81
N ARG A 697 -1.48 -14.67 -5.55
CA ARG A 697 -1.65 -15.57 -4.40
C ARG A 697 -2.99 -16.29 -4.43
N VAL A 698 -2.98 -17.61 -4.25
CA VAL A 698 -4.17 -18.49 -4.30
C VAL A 698 -5.29 -18.02 -3.37
N GLN A 699 -4.94 -17.52 -2.18
CA GLN A 699 -5.89 -17.05 -1.17
C GLN A 699 -6.74 -15.85 -1.62
N LYS A 700 -6.26 -15.06 -2.58
CA LYS A 700 -6.99 -13.91 -3.14
C LYS A 700 -7.78 -14.25 -4.39
N VAL A 701 -7.65 -15.49 -4.89
CA VAL A 701 -8.26 -15.96 -6.13
C VAL A 701 -9.53 -16.75 -5.82
N HIS A 702 -10.55 -16.56 -6.65
CA HIS A 702 -11.83 -17.27 -6.55
C HIS A 702 -11.62 -18.81 -6.53
N PRO A 703 -12.27 -19.58 -5.64
CA PRO A 703 -12.03 -21.02 -5.47
C PRO A 703 -12.03 -21.84 -6.77
N ALA A 704 -13.04 -21.64 -7.62
CA ALA A 704 -13.15 -22.36 -8.91
C ALA A 704 -12.04 -22.01 -9.93
N ILE A 705 -11.27 -20.94 -9.70
CA ILE A 705 -10.15 -20.49 -10.53
C ILE A 705 -8.79 -20.91 -9.95
N GLN A 706 -8.71 -21.30 -8.67
CA GLN A 706 -7.45 -21.64 -7.99
C GLN A 706 -6.64 -22.70 -8.73
N LYS A 707 -7.29 -23.71 -9.31
CA LYS A 707 -6.63 -24.75 -10.13
C LYS A 707 -5.90 -24.25 -11.38
N PHE A 708 -6.17 -23.03 -11.84
CA PHE A 708 -5.49 -22.38 -12.96
C PHE A 708 -4.37 -21.43 -12.51
N THR A 709 -4.13 -21.35 -11.20
CA THR A 709 -3.07 -20.51 -10.66
C THR A 709 -1.71 -21.16 -10.84
N GLU A 710 -0.69 -20.33 -11.05
CA GLU A 710 0.70 -20.80 -11.11
C GLU A 710 1.08 -21.65 -9.90
N GLU A 711 0.76 -21.20 -8.68
CA GLU A 711 1.09 -21.88 -7.43
C GLU A 711 0.48 -23.31 -7.37
N GLU A 712 -0.81 -23.45 -7.71
CA GLU A 712 -1.48 -24.75 -7.73
C GLU A 712 -1.03 -25.66 -8.87
N ILE A 713 -0.70 -25.09 -10.03
CA ILE A 713 -0.15 -25.87 -11.15
C ILE A 713 1.25 -26.37 -10.81
N CYS A 714 2.12 -25.53 -10.24
CA CYS A 714 3.45 -25.95 -9.79
C CYS A 714 3.35 -27.06 -8.73
N ARG A 715 2.40 -26.93 -7.79
CA ARG A 715 2.15 -27.94 -6.74
C ARG A 715 1.62 -29.25 -7.32
N SER A 716 0.64 -29.19 -8.21
CA SER A 716 0.00 -30.39 -8.79
C SER A 716 0.88 -31.12 -9.79
N LYS A 717 1.68 -30.41 -10.59
CA LYS A 717 2.61 -30.99 -11.56
C LYS A 717 4.01 -31.25 -11.01
N CYS A 718 4.25 -30.94 -9.73
CA CYS A 718 5.56 -31.07 -9.10
C CYS A 718 6.68 -30.36 -9.91
N ILE A 719 6.42 -29.13 -10.36
CA ILE A 719 7.41 -28.32 -11.10
C ILE A 719 8.61 -28.05 -10.21
N LYS A 720 9.78 -28.54 -10.63
CA LYS A 720 11.04 -28.44 -9.89
C LYS A 720 12.19 -27.83 -10.68
N THR A 721 12.00 -27.56 -11.97
CA THR A 721 13.03 -26.97 -12.84
C THR A 721 12.56 -25.67 -13.51
N VAL A 722 13.51 -24.84 -13.91
CA VAL A 722 13.31 -23.62 -14.70
C VAL A 722 12.78 -23.99 -16.08
N ALA A 723 13.18 -25.13 -16.64
CA ALA A 723 12.65 -25.63 -17.91
C ALA A 723 11.14 -25.92 -17.82
N ASP A 724 10.71 -26.65 -16.78
CA ASP A 724 9.29 -26.94 -16.52
C ASP A 724 8.49 -25.64 -16.28
N LEU A 725 9.09 -24.69 -15.56
CA LEU A 725 8.47 -23.38 -15.27
C LEU A 725 8.34 -22.53 -16.54
N GLU A 726 9.35 -22.55 -17.41
CA GLU A 726 9.33 -21.89 -18.71
C GLU A 726 8.29 -22.50 -19.65
N GLU A 727 8.14 -23.83 -19.64
CA GLU A 727 7.07 -24.53 -20.34
C GLU A 727 5.69 -24.09 -19.82
N LEU A 728 5.50 -24.01 -18.49
CA LEU A 728 4.26 -23.52 -17.90
C LEU A 728 3.93 -22.09 -18.39
N TYR A 729 4.89 -21.17 -18.35
CA TYR A 729 4.67 -19.79 -18.79
C TYR A 729 4.43 -19.64 -20.29
N ARG A 730 4.93 -20.57 -21.10
CA ARG A 730 4.65 -20.66 -22.54
C ARG A 730 3.34 -21.37 -22.85
N SER A 731 2.88 -22.28 -21.99
CA SER A 731 1.75 -23.17 -22.25
C SER A 731 0.44 -22.45 -22.54
N GLN A 732 0.25 -21.23 -22.02
CA GLN A 732 -0.98 -20.45 -22.19
C GLN A 732 -0.71 -19.10 -22.87
N PRO A 733 -1.42 -18.78 -23.97
CA PRO A 733 -1.35 -17.47 -24.62
C PRO A 733 -2.05 -16.39 -23.79
N VAL A 734 -3.03 -16.76 -22.96
CA VAL A 734 -3.74 -15.84 -22.05
C VAL A 734 -3.13 -15.91 -20.66
N VAL A 735 -2.65 -14.77 -20.16
CA VAL A 735 -2.14 -14.61 -18.80
C VAL A 735 -2.98 -13.56 -18.09
N ALA A 736 -3.46 -13.89 -16.89
CA ALA A 736 -4.35 -13.04 -16.12
C ALA A 736 -3.77 -12.66 -14.76
N THR A 737 -3.75 -11.36 -14.44
CA THR A 737 -3.23 -10.84 -13.16
C THR A 737 -3.89 -9.52 -12.79
N THR A 738 -3.62 -8.96 -11.61
CA THR A 738 -4.04 -7.58 -11.29
C THR A 738 -3.05 -6.56 -11.84
N CYS A 739 -3.43 -5.28 -12.00
CA CYS A 739 -2.50 -4.23 -12.47
C CYS A 739 -1.28 -4.05 -11.54
N MET A 740 -1.39 -4.41 -10.27
CA MET A 740 -0.29 -4.41 -9.31
C MET A 740 0.60 -5.67 -9.41
N GLY A 741 0.12 -6.72 -10.08
CA GLY A 741 0.81 -8.00 -10.25
C GLY A 741 1.90 -8.00 -11.33
N ILE A 742 2.25 -6.84 -11.89
CA ILE A 742 3.22 -6.68 -12.98
C ILE A 742 4.68 -6.91 -12.58
N LYS A 743 4.96 -7.07 -11.28
CA LYS A 743 6.28 -7.44 -10.76
C LYS A 743 6.61 -8.93 -10.97
N HIS A 744 5.70 -9.70 -11.54
CA HIS A 744 5.90 -11.13 -11.78
C HIS A 744 7.01 -11.38 -12.83
N PRO A 745 7.91 -12.37 -12.63
CA PRO A 745 9.02 -12.67 -13.53
C PRO A 745 8.67 -12.90 -15.00
N ILE A 746 7.47 -13.41 -15.29
CA ILE A 746 6.99 -13.60 -16.67
C ILE A 746 7.12 -12.31 -17.52
N PHE A 747 6.98 -11.14 -16.90
CA PHE A 747 6.98 -9.86 -17.58
C PHE A 747 8.38 -9.37 -17.97
N THR A 748 9.45 -10.00 -17.47
CA THR A 748 10.82 -9.70 -17.94
C THR A 748 11.14 -10.39 -19.27
N ARG A 749 10.46 -11.50 -19.59
CA ARG A 749 10.76 -12.34 -20.77
C ARG A 749 9.62 -12.41 -21.78
N LYS A 750 8.38 -12.04 -21.41
CA LYS A 750 7.20 -12.15 -22.28
C LYS A 750 6.60 -10.78 -22.60
N GLN A 751 6.41 -10.51 -23.89
CA GLN A 751 5.57 -9.43 -24.41
C GLN A 751 4.28 -10.04 -24.96
N PHE A 752 3.18 -9.29 -24.86
CA PHE A 752 1.86 -9.70 -25.31
C PHE A 752 1.39 -8.86 -26.51
N ASP A 753 0.58 -9.46 -27.38
CA ASP A 753 -0.02 -8.72 -28.50
C ASP A 753 -1.03 -7.69 -28.00
N PHE A 754 -1.82 -8.09 -27.00
CA PHE A 754 -2.86 -7.27 -26.38
C PHE A 754 -2.77 -7.27 -24.86
N CYS A 755 -2.90 -6.08 -24.26
CA CYS A 755 -3.31 -5.94 -22.87
C CYS A 755 -4.78 -5.52 -22.80
N ILE A 756 -5.58 -6.17 -21.96
CA ILE A 756 -6.95 -5.74 -21.64
C ILE A 756 -6.98 -5.34 -20.18
N VAL A 757 -7.47 -4.13 -19.91
CA VAL A 757 -7.63 -3.61 -18.55
C VAL A 757 -9.12 -3.38 -18.29
N ASP A 758 -9.73 -4.26 -17.49
CA ASP A 758 -11.10 -4.04 -16.99
C ASP A 758 -11.10 -3.05 -15.82
N GLU A 759 -12.20 -2.33 -15.67
CA GLU A 759 -12.40 -1.29 -14.66
C GLU A 759 -11.42 -0.12 -14.78
N ALA A 760 -10.84 0.12 -15.97
CA ALA A 760 -9.80 1.12 -16.20
C ALA A 760 -10.17 2.56 -15.80
N SER A 761 -11.48 2.88 -15.71
CA SER A 761 -11.95 4.18 -15.24
C SER A 761 -11.81 4.41 -13.73
N GLN A 762 -11.63 3.35 -12.94
CA GLN A 762 -11.43 3.38 -11.49
C GLN A 762 -9.95 3.30 -11.08
N ILE A 763 -9.06 3.02 -12.03
CA ILE A 763 -7.65 2.77 -11.75
C ILE A 763 -6.89 4.08 -11.82
N SER A 764 -6.10 4.37 -10.78
CA SER A 764 -5.15 5.49 -10.80
C SER A 764 -4.25 5.37 -12.04
N GLN A 765 -4.06 6.48 -12.74
CA GLN A 765 -3.42 6.49 -14.06
C GLN A 765 -2.02 5.85 -14.05
N PRO A 766 -1.11 6.16 -13.10
CA PRO A 766 0.18 5.47 -12.99
C PRO A 766 0.09 3.96 -12.72
N ILE A 767 -0.94 3.48 -12.02
CA ILE A 767 -1.15 2.04 -11.79
C ILE A 767 -1.61 1.38 -13.09
N CYS A 768 -2.49 2.04 -13.85
CA CYS A 768 -2.99 1.55 -15.13
C CYS A 768 -1.89 1.45 -16.20
N LEU A 769 -0.83 2.26 -16.11
CA LEU A 769 0.34 2.20 -17.02
C LEU A 769 1.11 0.88 -16.92
N GLY A 770 1.19 0.30 -15.72
CA GLY A 770 2.04 -0.85 -15.42
C GLY A 770 1.93 -2.00 -16.44
N PRO A 771 0.74 -2.58 -16.67
CA PRO A 771 0.60 -3.69 -17.61
C PRO A 771 0.81 -3.29 -19.07
N LEU A 772 0.70 -2.01 -19.42
CA LEU A 772 0.78 -1.56 -20.82
C LEU A 772 2.20 -1.68 -21.38
N PHE A 773 3.24 -1.58 -20.53
CA PHE A 773 4.63 -1.79 -20.92
C PHE A 773 4.92 -3.16 -21.51
N TYR A 774 4.07 -4.15 -21.23
CA TYR A 774 4.27 -5.54 -21.62
C TYR A 774 3.38 -5.94 -22.79
N SER A 775 2.79 -4.97 -23.50
CA SER A 775 1.92 -5.24 -24.64
C SER A 775 2.21 -4.35 -25.84
N ILE A 776 1.87 -4.82 -27.03
CA ILE A 776 1.97 -4.02 -28.27
C ILE A 776 0.77 -3.09 -28.38
N ARG A 777 -0.44 -3.62 -28.17
CA ARG A 777 -1.72 -2.90 -28.20
C ARG A 777 -2.45 -3.03 -26.88
N PHE A 778 -3.33 -2.09 -26.56
CA PHE A 778 -4.13 -2.20 -25.34
C PHE A 778 -5.60 -1.81 -25.50
N VAL A 779 -6.44 -2.43 -24.67
CA VAL A 779 -7.88 -2.18 -24.62
C VAL A 779 -8.22 -1.79 -23.19
N LEU A 780 -8.74 -0.57 -23.01
CA LEU A 780 -9.23 -0.13 -21.72
C LEU A 780 -10.74 -0.26 -21.71
N VAL A 781 -11.28 -0.96 -20.71
CA VAL A 781 -12.72 -1.12 -20.52
C VAL A 781 -13.11 -0.41 -19.24
N GLY A 782 -14.07 0.49 -19.33
CA GLY A 782 -14.44 1.33 -18.19
C GLY A 782 -15.68 2.15 -18.45
N ASP A 783 -16.00 3.00 -17.49
CA ASP A 783 -17.08 3.97 -17.58
C ASP A 783 -16.73 5.18 -16.71
N HIS A 784 -16.45 6.33 -17.34
CA HIS A 784 -16.09 7.56 -16.63
C HIS A 784 -17.29 8.21 -15.89
N GLN A 785 -18.51 7.73 -16.17
CA GLN A 785 -19.72 8.15 -15.47
C GLN A 785 -19.97 7.30 -14.20
N GLN A 786 -19.15 6.28 -13.95
CA GLN A 786 -19.09 5.55 -12.68
C GLN A 786 -17.91 6.05 -11.83
N LEU A 787 -17.60 5.38 -10.72
CA LEU A 787 -16.62 5.88 -9.76
C LEU A 787 -15.24 6.13 -10.40
N PRO A 788 -14.59 7.28 -10.12
CA PRO A 788 -13.21 7.54 -10.49
C PRO A 788 -12.25 6.82 -9.52
N PRO A 789 -10.92 6.89 -9.76
CA PRO A 789 -9.95 6.53 -8.73
C PRO A 789 -10.17 7.32 -7.45
N LEU A 790 -10.08 6.65 -6.30
CA LEU A 790 -10.20 7.30 -5.00
C LEU A 790 -8.96 8.13 -4.70
N VAL A 791 -9.16 9.43 -4.45
CA VAL A 791 -8.12 10.38 -4.02
C VAL A 791 -8.60 11.04 -2.74
N GLN A 792 -7.83 10.93 -1.67
CA GLN A 792 -8.21 11.41 -0.34
C GLN A 792 -7.68 12.82 -0.05
N ASN A 793 -6.52 13.16 -0.60
CA ASN A 793 -5.96 14.50 -0.53
C ASN A 793 -6.71 15.45 -1.49
N ALA A 794 -7.31 16.51 -0.94
CA ALA A 794 -8.10 17.46 -1.71
C ALA A 794 -7.26 18.21 -2.75
N GLU A 795 -6.04 18.64 -2.40
CA GLU A 795 -5.14 19.35 -3.31
C GLU A 795 -4.68 18.46 -4.47
N ALA A 796 -4.31 17.20 -4.19
CA ALA A 796 -3.99 16.23 -5.24
C ALA A 796 -5.18 15.97 -6.18
N ARG A 797 -6.40 15.92 -5.62
CA ARG A 797 -7.63 15.78 -6.40
C ARG A 797 -7.85 16.99 -7.32
N ASP A 798 -7.64 18.20 -6.82
CA ASP A 798 -7.80 19.46 -7.57
C ASP A 798 -6.74 19.62 -8.66
N LEU A 799 -5.53 19.11 -8.44
CA LEU A 799 -4.46 19.01 -9.45
C LEU A 799 -4.75 17.98 -10.56
N GLY A 800 -5.78 17.14 -10.40
CA GLY A 800 -6.24 16.21 -11.43
C GLY A 800 -5.94 14.73 -11.17
N MET A 801 -5.49 14.34 -9.97
CA MET A 801 -5.16 12.93 -9.65
C MET A 801 -6.34 11.97 -9.85
N GLY A 802 -7.58 12.48 -9.77
CA GLY A 802 -8.81 11.72 -10.03
C GLY A 802 -9.07 11.42 -11.52
N GLU A 803 -8.27 11.91 -12.46
CA GLU A 803 -8.35 11.56 -13.88
C GLU A 803 -7.73 10.17 -14.13
N SER A 804 -8.56 9.17 -14.40
CA SER A 804 -8.09 7.84 -14.82
C SER A 804 -7.50 7.86 -16.22
N LEU A 805 -6.64 6.89 -16.53
CA LEU A 805 -6.05 6.76 -17.88
C LEU A 805 -7.14 6.61 -18.96
N PHE A 806 -8.22 5.88 -18.65
CA PHE A 806 -9.39 5.77 -19.51
C PHE A 806 -9.95 7.15 -19.84
N LYS A 807 -10.25 7.97 -18.82
CA LYS A 807 -10.81 9.31 -18.99
C LYS A 807 -9.88 10.23 -19.78
N ARG A 808 -8.59 10.18 -19.51
CA ARG A 808 -7.58 10.96 -20.22
C ARG A 808 -7.60 10.70 -21.72
N LEU A 809 -7.64 9.43 -22.12
CA LEU A 809 -7.59 9.01 -23.52
C LEU A 809 -8.92 9.18 -24.27
N GLU A 810 -10.05 9.41 -23.58
CA GLU A 810 -11.35 9.70 -24.22
C GLU A 810 -11.36 10.95 -25.10
N ARG A 811 -10.33 11.79 -25.02
CA ARG A 811 -10.15 12.92 -25.95
C ARG A 811 -10.08 12.43 -27.41
N ASN A 812 -9.56 11.22 -27.63
CA ASN A 812 -9.49 10.58 -28.94
C ASN A 812 -10.78 9.80 -29.26
N LYS A 813 -11.81 10.52 -29.70
CA LYS A 813 -13.15 9.96 -29.99
C LYS A 813 -13.14 8.76 -30.95
N ASN A 814 -12.19 8.71 -31.89
CA ASN A 814 -12.08 7.63 -32.87
C ASN A 814 -11.72 6.27 -32.24
N ALA A 815 -11.19 6.25 -31.01
CA ALA A 815 -10.88 5.01 -30.30
C ALA A 815 -12.02 4.52 -29.41
N ILE A 816 -13.12 5.27 -29.29
CA ILE A 816 -14.21 4.98 -28.35
C ILE A 816 -15.27 4.12 -29.00
N VAL A 817 -15.65 3.05 -28.31
CA VAL A 817 -16.87 2.29 -28.61
C VAL A 817 -17.75 2.24 -27.36
N GLN A 818 -19.00 2.66 -27.50
CA GLN A 818 -19.97 2.69 -26.40
C GLN A 818 -20.86 1.46 -26.46
N LEU A 819 -20.92 0.69 -25.36
CA LEU A 819 -21.92 -0.35 -25.19
C LEU A 819 -23.17 0.29 -24.59
N THR A 820 -24.30 0.21 -25.30
CA THR A 820 -25.55 0.89 -24.94
C THR A 820 -26.67 -0.07 -24.54
N VAL A 821 -26.64 -1.31 -25.03
CA VAL A 821 -27.68 -2.31 -24.77
C VAL A 821 -27.40 -3.01 -23.42
N GLN A 822 -28.31 -2.84 -22.46
CA GLN A 822 -28.20 -3.32 -21.08
C GLN A 822 -29.19 -4.44 -20.75
N TYR A 823 -28.79 -5.36 -19.86
CA TYR A 823 -29.53 -6.57 -19.51
C TYR A 823 -29.79 -6.71 -18.00
N ARG A 824 -29.79 -5.60 -17.27
CA ARG A 824 -29.92 -5.56 -15.80
C ARG A 824 -31.23 -4.92 -15.37
N MET A 825 -31.40 -3.63 -15.68
CA MET A 825 -32.45 -2.78 -15.16
C MET A 825 -33.71 -2.94 -16.02
N ASN A 826 -34.89 -2.95 -15.40
CA ASN A 826 -36.12 -2.72 -16.14
C ASN A 826 -36.20 -1.28 -16.67
N SER A 827 -37.18 -1.02 -17.53
CA SER A 827 -37.34 0.26 -18.23
C SER A 827 -37.41 1.47 -17.28
N LYS A 828 -38.22 1.38 -16.20
CA LYS A 828 -38.39 2.45 -15.22
C LYS A 828 -37.09 2.78 -14.47
N ILE A 829 -36.36 1.77 -13.96
CA ILE A 829 -35.08 1.98 -13.28
C ILE A 829 -34.03 2.54 -14.26
N MET A 830 -33.98 2.02 -15.49
CA MET A 830 -33.07 2.50 -16.54
C MET A 830 -33.33 3.97 -16.90
N SER A 831 -34.60 4.40 -16.95
CA SER A 831 -35.02 5.78 -17.26
C SER A 831 -34.31 6.79 -16.37
N LEU A 832 -34.21 6.51 -15.06
CA LEU A 832 -33.51 7.37 -14.10
C LEU A 832 -32.06 7.65 -14.54
N SER A 833 -31.32 6.60 -14.87
CA SER A 833 -29.90 6.73 -15.25
C SER A 833 -29.74 7.41 -16.62
N ASN A 834 -30.68 7.18 -17.53
CA ASN A 834 -30.71 7.82 -18.84
C ASN A 834 -30.94 9.33 -18.74
N ASN A 835 -31.90 9.77 -17.92
CA ASN A 835 -32.19 11.19 -17.72
C ASN A 835 -31.10 11.90 -16.90
N LEU A 836 -30.51 11.21 -15.93
CA LEU A 836 -29.51 11.79 -15.06
C LEU A 836 -28.14 11.90 -15.71
N VAL A 837 -27.70 10.85 -16.42
CA VAL A 837 -26.28 10.63 -16.74
C VAL A 837 -26.02 10.26 -18.21
N TYR A 838 -26.77 9.31 -18.76
CA TYR A 838 -26.43 8.70 -20.07
C TYR A 838 -27.14 9.33 -21.27
N ASN A 839 -27.93 10.39 -21.07
CA ASN A 839 -28.61 11.15 -22.12
C ASN A 839 -29.42 10.26 -23.07
N GLY A 840 -30.23 9.35 -22.51
CA GLY A 840 -31.10 8.46 -23.29
C GLY A 840 -30.40 7.33 -24.05
N LYS A 841 -29.08 7.15 -23.90
CA LYS A 841 -28.31 6.15 -24.67
C LYS A 841 -28.52 4.70 -24.24
N LEU A 842 -28.96 4.42 -23.03
CA LEU A 842 -29.18 3.04 -22.56
C LEU A 842 -30.46 2.46 -23.14
N GLU A 843 -30.38 1.22 -23.60
CA GLU A 843 -31.50 0.48 -24.17
C GLU A 843 -31.65 -0.88 -23.49
N CYS A 844 -32.88 -1.30 -23.16
CA CYS A 844 -33.13 -2.65 -22.66
C CYS A 844 -32.85 -3.69 -23.77
N GLY A 845 -32.02 -4.69 -23.48
CA GLY A 845 -31.63 -5.70 -24.47
C GLY A 845 -32.71 -6.72 -24.85
N SER A 846 -33.84 -6.73 -24.14
CA SER A 846 -35.03 -7.48 -24.52
C SER A 846 -36.27 -6.93 -23.81
N GLU A 847 -37.44 -7.27 -24.34
CA GLU A 847 -38.72 -6.92 -23.71
C GLU A 847 -38.88 -7.60 -22.33
N LYS A 848 -38.35 -8.82 -22.17
CA LYS A 848 -38.30 -9.54 -20.88
C LYS A 848 -37.56 -8.73 -19.82
N VAL A 849 -36.42 -8.12 -20.15
CA VAL A 849 -35.69 -7.25 -19.21
C VAL A 849 -36.48 -5.97 -18.96
N SER A 850 -37.02 -5.36 -20.02
CA SER A 850 -37.76 -4.09 -19.96
C SER A 850 -38.96 -4.13 -19.01
N LYS A 851 -39.70 -5.25 -19.00
CA LYS A 851 -40.92 -5.48 -18.21
C LYS A 851 -40.68 -6.30 -16.93
N ALA A 852 -39.43 -6.58 -16.56
CA ALA A 852 -39.13 -7.40 -15.39
C ALA A 852 -39.54 -6.69 -14.08
N ILE A 853 -40.32 -7.39 -13.26
CA ILE A 853 -40.76 -6.96 -11.92
C ILE A 853 -40.20 -7.90 -10.85
N VAL A 854 -40.26 -7.47 -9.59
CA VAL A 854 -39.78 -8.30 -8.49
C VAL A 854 -40.77 -9.44 -8.21
N ASP A 855 -40.24 -10.64 -8.01
CA ASP A 855 -41.04 -11.82 -7.67
C ASP A 855 -41.25 -11.90 -6.15
N LEU A 856 -42.50 -11.79 -5.73
CA LEU A 856 -42.95 -11.76 -4.32
C LEU A 856 -44.15 -12.72 -4.15
N PRO A 857 -43.92 -14.04 -4.12
CA PRO A 857 -45.00 -15.03 -4.15
C PRO A 857 -45.93 -14.98 -2.93
N ASN A 858 -45.40 -14.58 -1.76
CA ASN A 858 -46.13 -14.57 -0.49
C ASN A 858 -46.70 -13.18 -0.16
N LEU A 859 -46.74 -12.25 -1.13
CA LEU A 859 -47.21 -10.88 -0.88
C LEU A 859 -48.69 -10.85 -0.46
N LYS A 860 -49.51 -11.76 -0.98
CA LYS A 860 -50.94 -11.87 -0.63
C LYS A 860 -51.17 -12.49 0.76
N ASP A 861 -50.24 -13.31 1.22
CA ASP A 861 -50.31 -14.02 2.50
C ASP A 861 -49.75 -13.19 3.67
N LEU A 862 -49.20 -12.01 3.36
CA LEU A 862 -48.67 -11.09 4.34
C LEU A 862 -49.81 -10.53 5.19
N LYS A 863 -50.04 -11.13 6.36
CA LYS A 863 -50.91 -10.60 7.41
C LYS A 863 -50.29 -9.31 7.96
N LEU A 864 -50.50 -8.21 7.27
CA LEU A 864 -50.23 -6.87 7.79
C LEU A 864 -51.18 -6.66 8.98
N ASP A 865 -50.67 -6.25 10.14
CA ASP A 865 -51.53 -5.87 11.27
C ASP A 865 -52.56 -4.84 10.79
N GLN A 866 -53.77 -4.84 11.37
CA GLN A 866 -54.85 -3.90 11.00
C GLN A 866 -54.40 -2.43 10.99
N LYS A 867 -53.36 -2.07 11.77
CA LYS A 867 -52.72 -0.75 11.77
C LYS A 867 -51.98 -0.38 10.47
N PHE A 868 -51.40 -1.34 9.77
CA PHE A 868 -50.63 -1.12 8.52
C PHE A 868 -51.45 -1.34 7.24
N SER A 869 -52.66 -1.90 7.38
CA SER A 869 -53.60 -2.13 6.27
C SER A 869 -54.05 -0.82 5.58
N SER A 870 -54.11 0.29 6.31
CA SER A 870 -54.51 1.61 5.83
C SER A 870 -53.37 2.47 5.26
N GLU A 871 -52.11 2.07 5.45
CA GLU A 871 -50.92 2.86 5.08
C GLU A 871 -50.63 2.75 3.56
N THR A 872 -50.79 3.85 2.83
CA THR A 872 -50.63 3.89 1.36
C THR A 872 -49.17 3.69 0.91
N TRP A 873 -48.21 4.30 1.60
CA TRP A 873 -46.79 4.23 1.24
C TRP A 873 -46.23 2.79 1.29
N LEU A 874 -46.69 1.97 2.24
CA LEU A 874 -46.21 0.58 2.38
C LEU A 874 -46.72 -0.30 1.24
N LYS A 875 -47.99 -0.13 0.84
CA LYS A 875 -48.58 -0.80 -0.32
C LYS A 875 -47.83 -0.43 -1.61
N GLU A 876 -47.58 0.86 -1.82
CA GLU A 876 -46.81 1.36 -2.97
C GLU A 876 -45.37 0.85 -2.98
N THR A 877 -44.73 0.74 -1.81
CA THR A 877 -43.35 0.23 -1.69
C THR A 877 -43.27 -1.25 -2.04
N LEU A 878 -44.23 -2.05 -1.60
CA LEU A 878 -44.26 -3.50 -1.81
C LEU A 878 -44.80 -3.88 -3.21
N ASP A 879 -45.58 -3.04 -3.87
CA ASP A 879 -46.15 -3.31 -5.20
C ASP A 879 -45.06 -3.56 -6.26
N PRO A 880 -44.98 -4.76 -6.85
CA PRO A 880 -44.02 -5.06 -7.92
C PRO A 880 -44.15 -4.15 -9.16
N ASN A 881 -45.33 -3.58 -9.43
CA ASN A 881 -45.59 -2.68 -10.57
C ASN A 881 -45.08 -1.25 -10.35
N ASN A 882 -44.59 -0.98 -9.13
CA ASN A 882 -43.85 0.21 -8.77
C ASN A 882 -42.34 -0.07 -8.55
N PRO A 883 -41.54 -0.24 -9.61
CA PRO A 883 -40.10 -0.52 -9.51
C PRO A 883 -39.26 0.52 -8.80
N VAL A 884 -39.69 1.78 -8.75
CA VAL A 884 -38.90 2.89 -8.21
C VAL A 884 -39.77 3.61 -7.18
N CYS A 885 -39.29 3.66 -5.94
CA CYS A 885 -39.98 4.37 -4.87
C CYS A 885 -38.97 5.21 -4.07
N PHE A 886 -39.31 6.47 -3.83
CA PHE A 886 -38.60 7.33 -2.89
C PHE A 886 -39.46 7.58 -1.66
N LEU A 887 -38.96 7.18 -0.50
CA LEU A 887 -39.59 7.37 0.80
C LEU A 887 -39.02 8.65 1.45
N ASN A 888 -39.80 9.74 1.39
CA ASN A 888 -39.43 11.00 2.02
C ASN A 888 -39.58 10.89 3.55
N THR A 889 -38.50 11.11 4.30
CA THR A 889 -38.48 11.05 5.76
C THR A 889 -38.72 12.41 6.44
N GLU A 890 -39.04 13.47 5.70
CA GLU A 890 -39.25 14.83 6.23
C GLU A 890 -40.28 14.91 7.36
N LYS A 891 -41.41 14.21 7.24
CA LYS A 891 -42.49 14.22 8.25
C LYS A 891 -42.21 13.34 9.47
N VAL A 892 -41.20 12.50 9.39
CA VAL A 892 -40.79 11.61 10.47
C VAL A 892 -39.52 12.15 11.12
N PRO A 893 -39.44 12.20 12.46
CA PRO A 893 -38.21 12.62 13.14
C PRO A 893 -37.10 11.59 12.90
N ALA A 894 -36.35 11.78 11.83
CA ALA A 894 -35.23 10.95 11.40
C ALA A 894 -33.93 11.77 11.37
N PRO A 895 -33.49 12.36 12.50
CA PRO A 895 -32.30 13.23 12.52
C PRO A 895 -31.02 12.43 12.24
N GLU A 896 -30.03 13.09 11.66
CA GLU A 896 -28.69 12.53 11.55
C GLU A 896 -27.94 12.61 12.89
N LEU A 897 -27.10 11.62 13.15
CA LEU A 897 -26.15 11.60 14.26
C LEU A 897 -24.73 11.68 13.68
N THR A 898 -23.92 12.58 14.24
CA THR A 898 -22.52 12.75 13.84
C THR A 898 -21.61 12.41 15.02
N GLU A 899 -20.82 11.35 14.90
CA GLU A 899 -19.86 10.91 15.92
C GLU A 899 -18.51 10.64 15.27
N LYS A 900 -17.43 11.22 15.83
CA LYS A 900 -16.02 10.98 15.41
C LYS A 900 -15.79 11.08 13.88
N GLY A 901 -16.51 11.98 13.20
CA GLY A 901 -16.41 12.18 11.75
C GLY A 901 -17.22 11.20 10.88
N GLY A 902 -17.94 10.25 11.48
CA GLY A 902 -18.93 9.40 10.82
C GLY A 902 -20.34 9.96 10.95
N VAL A 903 -21.19 9.72 9.96
CA VAL A 903 -22.60 10.14 9.95
C VAL A 903 -23.49 8.90 9.90
N SER A 904 -24.56 8.88 10.70
CA SER A 904 -25.54 7.80 10.76
C SER A 904 -26.96 8.33 11.01
N ASN A 905 -27.97 7.48 10.82
CA ASN A 905 -29.38 7.81 11.01
C ASN A 905 -30.11 6.54 11.48
N MET A 906 -30.41 6.49 12.78
CA MET A 906 -31.04 5.33 13.41
C MET A 906 -32.46 5.08 12.90
N THR A 907 -33.21 6.13 12.60
CA THR A 907 -34.59 6.02 12.10
C THR A 907 -34.59 5.40 10.71
N GLU A 908 -33.75 5.89 9.79
CA GLU A 908 -33.57 5.26 8.47
C GLU A 908 -33.10 3.80 8.60
N ALA A 909 -32.17 3.49 9.53
CA ALA A 909 -31.67 2.13 9.71
C ALA A 909 -32.77 1.15 10.15
N ARG A 910 -33.68 1.58 11.04
CA ARG A 910 -34.86 0.80 11.45
C ARG A 910 -35.85 0.61 10.31
N LEU A 911 -36.07 1.64 9.47
CA LEU A 911 -36.91 1.53 8.27
C LEU A 911 -36.34 0.53 7.27
N VAL A 912 -35.03 0.57 7.03
CA VAL A 912 -34.33 -0.39 6.16
C VAL A 912 -34.51 -1.83 6.69
N LEU A 913 -34.32 -2.05 8.00
CA LEU A 913 -34.53 -3.35 8.62
C LEU A 913 -35.98 -3.84 8.43
N PHE A 914 -36.96 -2.96 8.68
CA PHE A 914 -38.38 -3.25 8.52
C PHE A 914 -38.70 -3.67 7.08
N LEU A 915 -38.31 -2.85 6.09
CA LEU A 915 -38.52 -3.14 4.67
C LEU A 915 -37.87 -4.45 4.24
N THR A 916 -36.62 -4.69 4.67
CA THR A 916 -35.91 -5.93 4.39
C THR A 916 -36.68 -7.14 4.93
N SER A 917 -37.19 -7.04 6.15
CA SER A 917 -38.01 -8.08 6.78
C SER A 917 -39.31 -8.32 6.01
N MET A 918 -39.97 -7.27 5.53
CA MET A 918 -41.21 -7.38 4.75
C MET A 918 -40.96 -8.05 3.40
N PHE A 919 -39.90 -7.70 2.67
CA PHE A 919 -39.58 -8.37 1.41
C PHE A 919 -39.25 -9.84 1.58
N ILE A 920 -38.52 -10.20 2.65
CA ILE A 920 -38.23 -11.61 2.97
C ILE A 920 -39.53 -12.36 3.27
N LYS A 921 -40.42 -11.79 4.10
CA LYS A 921 -41.74 -12.38 4.40
C LYS A 921 -42.62 -12.50 3.14
N ALA A 922 -42.51 -11.54 2.22
CA ALA A 922 -43.19 -11.57 0.91
C ALA A 922 -42.61 -12.60 -0.07
N GLY A 923 -41.57 -13.35 0.32
CA GLY A 923 -41.00 -14.45 -0.46
C GLY A 923 -39.72 -14.10 -1.21
N CYS A 924 -39.14 -12.92 -1.00
CA CYS A 924 -37.85 -12.57 -1.58
C CYS A 924 -36.70 -13.28 -0.86
N LYS A 925 -35.73 -13.82 -1.62
CA LYS A 925 -34.55 -14.44 -1.02
C LYS A 925 -33.63 -13.34 -0.44
N PRO A 926 -33.08 -13.50 0.78
CA PRO A 926 -32.15 -12.52 1.36
C PRO A 926 -30.96 -12.18 0.44
N SER A 927 -30.45 -13.17 -0.30
CA SER A 927 -29.34 -13.00 -1.26
C SER A 927 -29.66 -12.09 -2.44
N ASP A 928 -30.95 -11.87 -2.74
CA ASP A 928 -31.44 -11.03 -3.83
C ASP A 928 -31.72 -9.59 -3.40
N ILE A 929 -31.49 -9.27 -2.11
CA ILE A 929 -31.61 -7.94 -1.53
C ILE A 929 -30.22 -7.35 -1.27
N GLY A 930 -30.04 -6.07 -1.58
CA GLY A 930 -28.85 -5.31 -1.20
C GLY A 930 -29.19 -3.97 -0.58
N VAL A 931 -28.43 -3.58 0.44
CA VAL A 931 -28.56 -2.29 1.12
C VAL A 931 -27.32 -1.45 0.87
N ILE A 932 -27.54 -0.22 0.38
CA ILE A 932 -26.50 0.74 0.05
C ILE A 932 -26.65 1.97 0.95
N SER A 933 -25.52 2.45 1.48
CA SER A 933 -25.45 3.76 2.12
C SER A 933 -24.10 4.41 1.83
N PRO A 934 -24.03 5.75 1.67
CA PRO A 934 -22.77 6.47 1.44
C PRO A 934 -21.85 6.48 2.68
N TYR A 935 -22.39 6.27 3.90
CA TYR A 935 -21.64 6.36 5.14
C TYR A 935 -21.38 4.99 5.77
N ARG A 936 -20.11 4.67 6.06
CA ARG A 936 -19.73 3.39 6.70
C ARG A 936 -20.35 3.20 8.07
N HIS A 937 -20.51 4.28 8.85
CA HIS A 937 -21.10 4.20 10.18
C HIS A 937 -22.57 3.75 10.12
N GLN A 938 -23.33 4.26 9.14
CA GLN A 938 -24.70 3.80 8.89
C GLN A 938 -24.78 2.31 8.58
N LEU A 939 -23.86 1.80 7.75
CA LEU A 939 -23.83 0.37 7.41
C LEU A 939 -23.62 -0.50 8.63
N LYS A 940 -22.75 -0.10 9.55
CA LYS A 940 -22.53 -0.81 10.82
C LYS A 940 -23.83 -0.93 11.61
N ILE A 941 -24.54 0.18 11.81
CA ILE A 941 -25.82 0.19 12.53
C ILE A 941 -26.84 -0.74 11.85
N ILE A 942 -26.95 -0.68 10.52
CA ILE A 942 -27.86 -1.56 9.77
C ILE A 942 -27.45 -3.03 9.94
N THR A 943 -26.16 -3.36 9.84
CA THR A 943 -25.66 -4.73 10.02
C THR A 943 -25.92 -5.26 11.43
N ASP A 944 -25.69 -4.44 12.46
CA ASP A 944 -25.94 -4.81 13.86
C ASP A 944 -27.44 -5.10 14.09
N LEU A 945 -28.32 -4.23 13.57
CA LEU A 945 -29.77 -4.41 13.62
C LEU A 945 -30.28 -5.64 12.85
N MET A 946 -29.70 -5.95 11.69
CA MET A 946 -30.03 -7.16 10.93
C MET A 946 -29.60 -8.42 11.69
N THR A 947 -28.42 -8.38 12.32
CA THR A 947 -27.88 -9.49 13.09
C THR A 947 -28.73 -9.77 14.32
N SER A 948 -29.15 -8.73 15.06
CA SER A 948 -30.05 -8.88 16.22
C SER A 948 -31.43 -9.42 15.84
N SER A 949 -31.84 -9.22 14.59
CA SER A 949 -33.14 -9.68 14.05
C SER A 949 -33.05 -11.03 13.32
N PHE A 950 -31.91 -11.74 13.44
CA PHE A 950 -31.64 -13.03 12.80
C PHE A 950 -31.72 -13.03 11.26
N ILE A 951 -31.61 -11.86 10.61
CA ILE A 951 -31.58 -11.74 9.15
C ILE A 951 -30.14 -11.94 8.68
N LYS A 952 -29.90 -13.08 8.02
CA LYS A 952 -28.59 -13.43 7.43
C LYS A 952 -28.65 -13.35 5.89
N ASN A 953 -27.48 -13.22 5.27
CA ASN A 953 -27.29 -13.27 3.82
C ASN A 953 -27.85 -12.09 2.99
N VAL A 954 -28.29 -11.00 3.64
CA VAL A 954 -28.51 -9.72 2.96
C VAL A 954 -27.17 -9.00 2.84
N GLU A 955 -26.87 -8.48 1.66
CA GLU A 955 -25.64 -7.73 1.45
C GLU A 955 -25.84 -6.27 1.91
N VAL A 956 -24.92 -5.75 2.74
CA VAL A 956 -24.94 -4.38 3.26
C VAL A 956 -23.56 -3.77 3.02
N ASN A 957 -23.46 -2.78 2.14
CA ASN A 957 -22.16 -2.26 1.67
C ASN A 957 -22.24 -0.80 1.20
N THR A 958 -21.08 -0.15 1.13
CA THR A 958 -20.96 1.20 0.54
C THR A 958 -21.14 1.15 -0.98
N VAL A 959 -21.49 2.27 -1.60
CA VAL A 959 -21.55 2.43 -3.07
C VAL A 959 -20.31 1.85 -3.76
N ASP A 960 -19.12 2.16 -3.25
CA ASP A 960 -17.82 1.73 -3.79
C ASP A 960 -17.65 0.20 -3.80
N LYS A 961 -18.12 -0.48 -2.75
CA LYS A 961 -18.05 -1.95 -2.63
C LYS A 961 -19.10 -2.68 -3.48
N TYR A 962 -20.16 -1.98 -3.88
CA TYR A 962 -21.21 -2.51 -4.77
C TYR A 962 -20.89 -2.37 -6.26
N GLN A 963 -19.74 -1.79 -6.60
CA GLN A 963 -19.34 -1.67 -8.00
C GLN A 963 -19.20 -3.05 -8.65
N GLY A 964 -19.68 -3.17 -9.90
CA GLY A 964 -19.74 -4.45 -10.62
C GLY A 964 -20.83 -5.42 -10.15
N ARG A 965 -21.48 -5.20 -8.99
CA ARG A 965 -22.54 -6.06 -8.44
C ARG A 965 -23.94 -5.58 -8.83
N ASP A 966 -24.94 -6.43 -8.65
CA ASP A 966 -26.36 -6.11 -8.77
C ASP A 966 -27.24 -7.06 -7.94
N LYS A 967 -28.46 -6.60 -7.63
CA LYS A 967 -29.45 -7.34 -6.84
C LYS A 967 -30.85 -7.14 -7.43
N SER A 968 -31.77 -8.04 -7.11
CA SER A 968 -33.18 -7.90 -7.51
C SER A 968 -33.79 -6.66 -6.87
N ILE A 969 -33.56 -6.49 -5.56
CA ILE A 969 -34.01 -5.33 -4.78
C ILE A 969 -32.78 -4.59 -4.24
N ILE A 970 -32.76 -3.27 -4.41
CA ILE A 970 -31.79 -2.38 -3.75
C ILE A 970 -32.53 -1.38 -2.88
N ILE A 971 -32.06 -1.23 -1.64
CA ILE A 971 -32.52 -0.23 -0.68
C ILE A 971 -31.37 0.74 -0.42
N VAL A 972 -31.60 2.04 -0.64
CA VAL A 972 -30.59 3.10 -0.44
C VAL A 972 -31.00 3.97 0.75
N SER A 973 -30.14 4.06 1.77
CA SER A 973 -30.29 5.00 2.90
C SER A 973 -29.34 6.17 2.71
N PHE A 974 -29.89 7.37 2.48
CA PHE A 974 -29.10 8.59 2.24
C PHE A 974 -28.59 9.25 3.51
N VAL A 975 -29.15 8.92 4.68
CA VAL A 975 -28.71 9.29 6.04
C VAL A 975 -28.90 10.76 6.40
N ARG A 976 -28.59 11.65 5.46
CA ARG A 976 -28.47 13.09 5.70
C ARG A 976 -29.82 13.72 6.00
N ASN A 977 -29.93 14.28 7.19
CA ASN A 977 -31.07 15.05 7.66
C ASN A 977 -30.60 16.10 8.66
N ASN A 978 -30.29 17.29 8.16
CA ASN A 978 -29.73 18.38 8.93
C ASN A 978 -30.37 19.71 8.52
N ALA A 979 -30.74 20.51 9.51
CA ALA A 979 -31.26 21.87 9.34
C ALA A 979 -30.15 22.91 9.09
N ASP A 980 -28.92 22.65 9.54
CA ASP A 980 -27.81 23.62 9.58
C ASP A 980 -27.02 23.76 8.26
N GLY A 981 -27.45 23.08 7.19
CA GLY A 981 -26.90 23.27 5.83
C GLY A 981 -25.44 22.84 5.62
N ASN A 982 -24.78 22.17 6.58
CA ASN A 982 -23.38 21.74 6.43
C ASN A 982 -23.23 20.53 5.49
N LEU A 983 -23.24 20.75 4.18
CA LEU A 983 -23.27 19.70 3.15
C LEU A 983 -21.93 18.95 3.01
N GLY A 984 -21.88 17.68 3.47
CA GLY A 984 -20.74 16.79 3.23
C GLY A 984 -20.43 16.57 1.73
N GLU A 985 -19.19 16.21 1.37
CA GLU A 985 -18.81 16.09 -0.06
C GLU A 985 -19.33 14.83 -0.76
N LEU A 986 -19.57 13.74 -0.02
CA LEU A 986 -19.84 12.41 -0.59
C LEU A 986 -21.07 12.37 -1.52
N LEU A 987 -22.12 13.13 -1.20
CA LEU A 987 -23.36 13.18 -1.98
C LEU A 987 -23.33 14.20 -3.13
N LYS A 988 -22.27 15.01 -3.25
CA LYS A 988 -22.08 15.93 -4.38
C LYS A 988 -21.64 15.20 -5.66
N ASP A 989 -21.13 13.97 -5.54
CA ASP A 989 -20.62 13.21 -6.67
C ASP A 989 -21.74 12.46 -7.43
N TRP A 990 -22.02 12.93 -8.64
CA TRP A 990 -22.99 12.31 -9.55
C TRP A 990 -22.70 10.84 -9.85
N ARG A 991 -21.42 10.45 -9.86
CA ARG A 991 -20.97 9.09 -10.18
C ARG A 991 -21.35 8.11 -9.09
N ARG A 992 -21.28 8.53 -7.81
CA ARG A 992 -21.71 7.73 -6.66
C ARG A 992 -23.22 7.47 -6.70
N LEU A 993 -24.00 8.52 -7.00
CA LEU A 993 -25.45 8.39 -7.17
C LEU A 993 -25.78 7.43 -8.33
N ASN A 994 -25.13 7.61 -9.49
CA ASN A 994 -25.30 6.74 -10.66
C ASN A 994 -25.01 5.27 -10.34
N VAL A 995 -23.92 4.99 -9.62
CA VAL A 995 -23.59 3.61 -9.22
C VAL A 995 -24.69 3.05 -8.31
N ALA A 996 -25.15 3.81 -7.31
CA ALA A 996 -26.19 3.37 -6.37
C ALA A 996 -27.50 2.98 -7.09
N ILE A 997 -28.02 3.85 -7.96
CA ILE A 997 -29.30 3.61 -8.66
C ILE A 997 -29.21 2.47 -9.69
N THR A 998 -28.02 2.25 -10.28
CA THR A 998 -27.81 1.22 -11.32
C THR A 998 -27.50 -0.18 -10.77
N ARG A 999 -27.62 -0.39 -9.45
CA ARG A 999 -27.44 -1.72 -8.82
C ARG A 999 -28.72 -2.57 -8.85
N ALA A 1000 -29.90 -1.95 -8.97
CA ALA A 1000 -31.18 -2.63 -8.94
C ALA A 1000 -31.51 -3.28 -10.29
N LYS A 1001 -32.05 -4.50 -10.27
CA LYS A 1001 -32.63 -5.15 -11.45
C LYS A 1001 -34.13 -4.88 -11.58
N HIS A 1002 -34.87 -5.09 -10.48
CA HIS A 1002 -36.34 -5.15 -10.51
C HIS A 1002 -37.00 -4.08 -9.63
N LYS A 1003 -36.45 -3.81 -8.44
CA LYS A 1003 -36.99 -2.79 -7.52
C LYS A 1003 -35.87 -1.98 -6.86
N LEU A 1004 -36.03 -0.66 -6.85
CA LEU A 1004 -35.14 0.33 -6.24
C LEU A 1004 -35.94 1.17 -5.23
N ILE A 1005 -35.52 1.14 -3.98
CA ILE A 1005 -36.13 1.91 -2.89
C ILE A 1005 -35.07 2.86 -2.35
N MET A 1006 -35.44 4.11 -2.20
CA MET A 1006 -34.58 5.18 -1.72
C MET A 1006 -35.22 5.83 -0.50
N LEU A 1007 -34.45 6.05 0.57
CA LEU A 1007 -34.89 6.67 1.80
C LEU A 1007 -34.04 7.90 2.10
N GLY A 1008 -34.70 9.00 2.47
CA GLY A 1008 -34.02 10.18 3.01
C GLY A 1008 -34.89 11.43 3.07
N CYS A 1009 -34.34 12.49 3.67
CA CYS A 1009 -35.03 13.76 3.88
C CYS A 1009 -34.94 14.64 2.63
N VAL A 1010 -36.06 14.84 1.92
CA VAL A 1010 -36.09 15.60 0.65
C VAL A 1010 -35.52 17.01 0.79
N PRO A 1011 -35.93 17.84 1.78
CA PRO A 1011 -35.35 19.17 1.98
C PRO A 1011 -33.83 19.16 2.11
N SER A 1012 -33.27 18.28 2.94
CA SER A 1012 -31.81 18.16 3.10
C SER A 1012 -31.13 17.68 1.81
N LEU A 1013 -31.71 16.71 1.10
CA LEU A 1013 -31.10 16.13 -0.10
C LEU A 1013 -31.16 17.06 -1.32
N CYS A 1014 -32.16 17.95 -1.42
CA CYS A 1014 -32.29 18.95 -2.48
C CYS A 1014 -31.13 19.96 -2.54
N HIS A 1015 -30.34 20.07 -1.47
CA HIS A 1015 -29.14 20.89 -1.45
C HIS A 1015 -27.96 20.28 -2.23
N TYR A 1016 -28.03 18.98 -2.58
CA TYR A 1016 -27.03 18.32 -3.41
C TYR A 1016 -27.47 18.33 -4.88
N PRO A 1017 -26.69 18.91 -5.81
CA PRO A 1017 -27.08 18.99 -7.22
C PRO A 1017 -27.48 17.64 -7.85
N PRO A 1018 -26.76 16.51 -7.61
CA PRO A 1018 -27.18 15.21 -8.13
C PRO A 1018 -28.55 14.76 -7.67
N LEU A 1019 -28.81 14.92 -6.38
CA LEU A 1019 -30.05 14.47 -5.75
C LEU A 1019 -31.22 15.40 -6.09
N LYS A 1020 -30.99 16.71 -6.20
CA LYS A 1020 -32.00 17.66 -6.69
C LYS A 1020 -32.51 17.26 -8.07
N LYS A 1021 -31.62 16.95 -9.02
CA LYS A 1021 -32.02 16.51 -10.37
C LYS A 1021 -32.79 15.18 -10.31
N LEU A 1022 -32.35 14.24 -9.47
CA LEU A 1022 -33.06 12.97 -9.25
C LEU A 1022 -34.46 13.22 -8.69
N LEU A 1023 -34.60 14.05 -7.65
CA LEU A 1023 -35.87 14.33 -7.00
C LEU A 1023 -36.83 15.09 -7.92
N CYS A 1024 -36.35 16.03 -8.73
CA CYS A 1024 -37.19 16.68 -9.75
C CYS A 1024 -37.73 15.67 -10.76
N HIS A 1025 -36.90 14.74 -11.23
CA HIS A 1025 -37.34 13.67 -12.12
C HIS A 1025 -38.34 12.73 -11.42
N LEU A 1026 -38.01 12.38 -10.17
CA LEU A 1026 -38.85 11.85 -9.08
C LEU A 1026 -40.31 12.29 -9.18
N ASP A 1027 -40.46 13.59 -9.05
CA ASP A 1027 -41.71 14.30 -8.91
C ASP A 1027 -42.50 14.32 -10.23
N THR A 1028 -41.84 14.60 -11.37
CA THR A 1028 -42.49 14.57 -12.68
C THR A 1028 -43.11 13.23 -13.06
N GLU A 1029 -42.54 12.10 -12.59
CA GLU A 1029 -43.08 10.76 -12.85
C GLU A 1029 -43.96 10.22 -11.72
N ALA A 1030 -44.30 11.04 -10.71
CA ALA A 1030 -45.11 10.69 -9.54
C ALA A 1030 -44.57 9.45 -8.77
N MET A 1031 -43.24 9.34 -8.62
CA MET A 1031 -42.57 8.21 -7.94
C MET A 1031 -42.16 8.51 -6.48
N ILE A 1032 -42.60 9.63 -5.92
CA ILE A 1032 -42.32 10.03 -4.53
C ILE A 1032 -43.50 9.64 -3.65
N SER A 1033 -43.28 8.71 -2.72
CA SER A 1033 -44.26 8.31 -1.71
C SER A 1033 -43.95 9.07 -0.41
N PHE A 1034 -44.97 9.73 0.14
CA PHE A 1034 -44.83 10.42 1.43
C PHE A 1034 -45.03 9.41 2.56
N PHE A 1035 -43.99 9.22 3.37
CA PHE A 1035 -44.10 8.52 4.65
C PHE A 1035 -44.86 9.46 5.60
N TRP A 1036 -46.00 9.01 6.13
CA TRP A 1036 -46.83 9.77 7.06
C TRP A 1036 -46.56 9.36 8.51
#